data_AF-A0A0V1MCK9-F1
#
_entry.id   AF-A0A0V1MCK9-F1
#
_cell.length_a   1.000
_cell.length_b   1.000
_cell.length_c   1.000
_cell.angle_alpha   90.00
_cell.angle_beta   90.00
_cell.angle_gamma   90.00
#
_symmetry.space_group_name_H-M   'P 1'
#
loop_
_entity.id
_entity.type
_entity.pdbx_description
1 polymer ?
#
loop_
_entity_poly.entity_id
_entity_poly.type
_entity_poly.pdbx_seq_one_letter_code
_entity_poly.pdbx_strand_id
1 'polypeptide(L)'
;LIDPADRRFILSNFCQVSQMQEGNKRTIGVVTPGGDAAGTNAALRAITRIGLHKGFRILFIREGFGGMVQGSIYFQEANWYSVMDIIQRGGTILGSARTNEFHTREQRMRACKNLIISGVTDLICIGGDGSLMAAHIFYRDWPGLVSDLVANNELDKNLAEQHLSINVVGIVGSIHNDFPGTDMSIGVDTALHRIVESIDAVDSTAKSHRRSFVVEVMGRWSGYLALVAALTTEADWLFLPEWPAPVEWPDMLCNKLKESRAAGQRMNIVICSEGAQDCTGERIRSEQVRDVIAERLQYDVRVTVLGHVQRGGIPSAYDRLLATRMGAEAVFALMDFDEPIVIALDGNSTVRRPLSQCVDRILKFRQAMEEKNWQEAMHLRGRSFLRNLNAYRKLAKIHPHMESEALSGGYSFNLAVMHIGSPSCGMNAAVRTFVRYSICHKCRVYTIKDSFEGLLDGRFEEMDWNSVNNWTMYGGSFLGSQKSLPSIDLEGVARRLAEFHIHALLMVGGFEAFHSCLIMAENRHKYAAFCIPMAVIPCTISNNIPGTDLSLGCDTALNEICEVIDKLKQSAIGTKRRVFIVETMGGYCGFLATLSALCSGADNAYIFEEKFTIDDMKTDVQVIFEKITEGEERYIVTRSQYANENFTTQFIKQLYSELGKGKFSTRVNVLGHFQQGGNSSPFDRLNATRMTIHVAQVLISAARDSIQQDGSVYTTDPNHAVLLGIVDQTAKLTPVEDLKESADFDHRMPVFQNWLRLHQILRILARHDCVIEASSKLFQLPHLCDDSFN
;
A
#
# COMPACT_ATOMS: atom_id res chain seq x y z
N LEU A 1 -8.87 -32.15 -2.61
CA LEU A 1 -10.04 -33.04 -2.45
C LEU A 1 -10.02 -33.54 -1.02
N ILE A 2 -10.92 -33.07 -0.16
CA ILE A 2 -11.07 -33.58 1.22
C ILE A 2 -12.49 -34.13 1.36
N ASP A 3 -12.60 -35.28 2.01
CA ASP A 3 -13.76 -36.17 2.09
C ASP A 3 -14.95 -35.53 2.88
N PRO A 4 -16.20 -35.63 2.40
CA PRO A 4 -17.41 -35.20 3.12
C PRO A 4 -17.61 -35.83 4.52
N ALA A 5 -16.98 -36.97 4.82
CA ALA A 5 -17.09 -37.63 6.13
C ALA A 5 -16.39 -36.85 7.26
N ASP A 6 -15.30 -36.11 6.96
CA ASP A 6 -14.57 -35.32 7.96
C ASP A 6 -15.36 -34.08 8.44
N ARG A 7 -16.35 -33.61 7.66
CA ARG A 7 -17.26 -32.53 8.10
C ARG A 7 -18.14 -32.92 9.29
N ARG A 8 -18.49 -34.20 9.45
CA ARG A 8 -19.34 -34.64 10.59
C ARG A 8 -18.54 -34.84 11.87
N PHE A 9 -17.26 -35.19 11.77
CA PHE A 9 -16.40 -35.31 12.95
C PHE A 9 -16.05 -33.94 13.55
N ILE A 10 -16.05 -32.89 12.71
CA ILE A 10 -15.92 -31.51 13.16
C ILE A 10 -17.19 -31.06 13.91
N LEU A 11 -18.39 -31.37 13.43
CA LEU A 11 -19.66 -30.91 14.04
C LEU A 11 -19.99 -31.54 15.42
N SER A 12 -19.46 -32.71 15.78
CA SER A 12 -19.79 -33.33 17.08
C SER A 12 -18.99 -32.77 18.26
N ASN A 13 -17.85 -32.10 18.02
CA ASN A 13 -17.11 -31.38 19.06
C ASN A 13 -17.59 -29.92 19.25
N PHE A 14 -18.58 -29.46 18.46
CA PHE A 14 -19.09 -28.08 18.49
C PHE A 14 -20.00 -27.74 19.67
N CYS A 15 -20.43 -28.72 20.48
CA CYS A 15 -21.17 -28.42 21.71
C CYS A 15 -20.29 -28.11 22.92
N GLN A 16 -18.95 -28.16 22.80
CA GLN A 16 -18.03 -27.88 23.91
C GLN A 16 -17.28 -26.55 23.82
N VAL A 17 -17.33 -25.81 22.71
CA VAL A 17 -16.67 -24.49 22.60
C VAL A 17 -17.53 -23.36 23.22
N SER A 18 -18.83 -23.60 23.43
CA SER A 18 -19.71 -22.70 24.19
C SER A 18 -19.55 -22.82 25.71
N GLN A 19 -18.70 -23.72 26.19
CA GLN A 19 -18.40 -23.95 27.61
C GLN A 19 -16.89 -24.03 27.87
N MET A 20 -16.13 -23.05 27.38
CA MET A 20 -14.78 -22.81 27.90
C MET A 20 -14.81 -21.79 29.03
N GLN A 21 -14.85 -22.35 30.24
CA GLN A 21 -14.31 -21.90 31.53
C GLN A 21 -14.31 -20.39 31.83
N GLU A 22 -15.01 -20.02 32.91
CA GLU A 22 -14.84 -18.81 33.71
C GLU A 22 -13.43 -18.73 34.34
N GLY A 23 -12.40 -18.73 33.50
CA GLY A 23 -11.04 -18.31 33.84
C GLY A 23 -10.91 -16.80 33.67
N ASN A 24 -10.03 -16.17 34.46
CA ASN A 24 -9.81 -14.72 34.47
C ASN A 24 -9.39 -14.24 33.06
N LYS A 25 -10.31 -13.65 32.29
CA LYS A 25 -10.05 -13.18 30.92
C LYS A 25 -9.02 -12.05 30.94
N ARG A 26 -7.88 -12.23 30.26
CA ARG A 26 -6.89 -11.16 30.04
C ARG A 26 -7.55 -9.95 29.39
N THR A 27 -7.17 -8.76 29.84
CA THR A 27 -7.72 -7.50 29.34
C THR A 27 -6.66 -6.74 28.54
N ILE A 28 -7.00 -6.42 27.29
CA ILE A 28 -6.19 -5.59 26.40
C ILE A 28 -6.68 -4.14 26.49
N GLY A 29 -5.82 -3.25 27.00
CA GLY A 29 -5.96 -1.81 26.88
C GLY A 29 -5.48 -1.35 25.51
N VAL A 30 -6.27 -0.54 24.80
CA VAL A 30 -5.89 0.04 23.51
C VAL A 30 -5.87 1.55 23.61
N VAL A 31 -4.73 2.16 23.28
CA VAL A 31 -4.51 3.61 23.36
C VAL A 31 -3.94 4.15 22.05
N THR A 32 -4.38 5.34 21.64
CA THR A 32 -3.91 6.02 20.42
C THR A 32 -3.28 7.38 20.72
N PRO A 33 -2.08 7.45 21.33
CA PRO A 33 -1.46 8.73 21.70
C PRO A 33 -0.68 9.35 20.54
N GLY A 34 -0.56 10.68 20.54
CA GLY A 34 0.25 11.43 19.58
C GLY A 34 -0.57 12.11 18.48
N GLY A 35 0.05 12.37 17.32
CA GLY A 35 -0.70 12.90 16.17
C GLY A 35 -1.57 11.80 15.56
N ASP A 36 -2.80 12.12 15.18
CA ASP A 36 -3.68 11.19 14.49
C ASP A 36 -3.16 10.90 13.07
N ALA A 37 -3.53 9.71 12.59
CA ALA A 37 -3.24 9.23 11.25
C ALA A 37 -4.44 8.44 10.73
N ALA A 38 -4.91 8.77 9.52
CA ALA A 38 -5.99 8.06 8.87
C ALA A 38 -5.64 6.57 8.72
N GLY A 39 -6.56 5.68 9.09
CA GLY A 39 -6.34 4.23 9.13
C GLY A 39 -6.20 3.66 10.55
N THR A 40 -5.94 4.49 11.56
CA THR A 40 -5.87 4.06 12.98
C THR A 40 -7.14 3.32 13.43
N ASN A 41 -8.32 3.78 12.99
CA ASN A 41 -9.59 3.13 13.28
C ASN A 41 -9.72 1.71 12.68
N ALA A 42 -9.04 1.43 11.57
CA ALA A 42 -9.02 0.09 10.98
C ALA A 42 -8.20 -0.88 11.84
N ALA A 43 -7.06 -0.44 12.38
CA ALA A 43 -6.28 -1.21 13.36
C ALA A 43 -7.10 -1.45 14.64
N LEU A 44 -7.72 -0.40 15.19
CA LEU A 44 -8.59 -0.51 16.36
C LEU A 44 -9.71 -1.53 16.14
N ARG A 45 -10.39 -1.48 14.99
CA ARG A 45 -11.42 -2.44 14.61
C ARG A 45 -10.91 -3.88 14.59
N ALA A 46 -9.74 -4.12 14.00
CA ALA A 46 -9.16 -5.44 13.91
C ALA A 46 -8.77 -5.98 15.29
N ILE A 47 -8.11 -5.16 16.12
CA ILE A 47 -7.74 -5.49 17.50
C ILE A 47 -8.98 -5.89 18.30
N THR A 48 -10.04 -5.07 18.26
CA THR A 48 -11.26 -5.35 19.02
C THR A 48 -11.91 -6.65 18.56
N ARG A 49 -12.13 -6.83 17.25
CA ARG A 49 -12.87 -8.00 16.76
C ARG A 49 -12.09 -9.30 16.94
N ILE A 50 -10.78 -9.30 16.70
CA ILE A 50 -9.94 -10.48 16.86
C ILE A 50 -9.69 -10.77 18.34
N GLY A 51 -9.45 -9.75 19.16
CA GLY A 51 -9.31 -9.90 20.61
C GLY A 51 -10.54 -10.52 21.25
N LEU A 52 -11.74 -10.00 20.94
CA LEU A 52 -13.01 -10.59 21.41
C LEU A 52 -13.19 -12.03 20.93
N HIS A 53 -12.88 -12.32 19.66
CA HIS A 53 -12.94 -13.67 19.11
C HIS A 53 -11.96 -14.64 19.80
N LYS A 54 -10.80 -14.15 20.27
CA LYS A 54 -9.82 -14.92 21.06
C LYS A 54 -10.10 -14.92 22.57
N GLY A 55 -11.23 -14.37 23.01
CA GLY A 55 -11.67 -14.41 24.41
C GLY A 55 -11.09 -13.32 25.30
N PHE A 56 -10.35 -12.35 24.75
CA PHE A 56 -9.88 -11.18 25.50
C PHE A 56 -11.02 -10.22 25.82
N ARG A 57 -10.91 -9.55 26.96
CA ARG A 57 -11.67 -8.33 27.25
C ARG A 57 -10.94 -7.13 26.65
N ILE A 58 -11.65 -6.22 26.00
CA ILE A 58 -11.04 -5.06 25.32
C ILE A 58 -11.46 -3.78 26.01
N LEU A 59 -10.48 -2.95 26.39
CA LEU A 59 -10.68 -1.68 27.05
C LEU A 59 -10.09 -0.56 26.21
N PHE A 60 -10.93 0.37 25.77
CA PHE A 60 -10.52 1.58 25.07
C PHE A 60 -10.05 2.64 26.06
N ILE A 61 -8.87 3.19 25.81
CA ILE A 61 -8.28 4.29 26.58
C ILE A 61 -8.39 5.55 25.72
N ARG A 62 -9.35 6.40 26.06
CA ARG A 62 -9.63 7.63 25.31
C ARG A 62 -8.60 8.73 25.61
N GLU A 63 -8.44 9.68 24.70
CA GLU A 63 -7.55 10.84 24.83
C GLU A 63 -6.08 10.50 25.11
N GLY A 64 -5.61 9.38 24.57
CA GLY A 64 -4.19 8.99 24.62
C GLY A 64 -3.66 8.78 26.04
N PHE A 65 -2.39 9.15 26.27
CA PHE A 65 -1.78 9.00 27.60
C PHE A 65 -2.41 9.89 28.66
N GLY A 66 -3.00 11.02 28.28
CA GLY A 66 -3.76 11.87 29.21
C GLY A 66 -4.92 11.12 29.86
N GLY A 67 -5.76 10.47 29.04
CA GLY A 67 -6.84 9.65 29.59
C GLY A 67 -6.34 8.42 30.34
N MET A 68 -5.18 7.87 29.98
CA MET A 68 -4.53 6.80 30.75
C MET A 68 -4.17 7.23 32.19
N VAL A 69 -3.68 8.46 32.36
CA VAL A 69 -3.37 9.06 33.66
C VAL A 69 -4.64 9.41 34.44
N GLN A 70 -5.69 9.86 33.76
CA GLN A 70 -6.98 10.24 34.38
C GLN A 70 -7.85 9.02 34.75
N GLY A 71 -7.65 7.87 34.10
CA GLY A 71 -8.23 6.59 34.52
C GLY A 71 -9.67 6.39 34.09
N SER A 72 -10.51 5.89 35.01
CA SER A 72 -11.84 5.32 34.73
C SER A 72 -12.77 6.19 33.87
N ILE A 73 -12.67 7.52 33.95
CA ILE A 73 -13.46 8.46 33.15
C ILE A 73 -13.22 8.29 31.64
N TYR A 74 -12.03 7.85 31.25
CA TYR A 74 -11.63 7.67 29.85
C TYR A 74 -11.52 6.21 29.44
N PHE A 75 -11.83 5.28 30.35
CA PHE A 75 -11.77 3.86 30.07
C PHE A 75 -13.16 3.39 29.67
N GLN A 76 -13.26 2.80 28.48
CA GLN A 76 -14.51 2.31 27.95
C GLN A 76 -14.35 0.86 27.52
N GLU A 77 -15.17 -0.03 28.08
CA GLU A 77 -15.20 -1.41 27.63
C GLU A 77 -15.77 -1.50 26.21
N ALA A 78 -15.05 -2.20 25.34
CA ALA A 78 -15.40 -2.35 23.94
C ALA A 78 -16.05 -3.71 23.69
N ASN A 79 -17.09 -3.70 22.87
CA ASN A 79 -17.73 -4.89 22.34
C ASN A 79 -17.65 -4.89 20.80
N TRP A 80 -18.26 -5.90 20.17
CA TRP A 80 -18.25 -6.07 18.72
C TRP A 80 -18.77 -4.84 17.95
N TYR A 81 -19.78 -4.18 18.52
CA TYR A 81 -20.48 -3.04 17.93
C TYR A 81 -19.78 -1.69 18.20
N SER A 82 -18.89 -1.63 19.21
CA SER A 82 -18.09 -0.44 19.51
C SER A 82 -17.19 0.01 18.35
N VAL A 83 -16.91 -0.89 17.39
CA VAL A 83 -16.08 -0.64 16.20
C VAL A 83 -16.85 -0.82 14.89
N MET A 84 -18.19 -0.75 14.93
CA MET A 84 -19.00 -0.77 13.73
C MET A 84 -18.83 0.53 12.93
N ASP A 85 -18.58 0.41 11.63
CA ASP A 85 -18.50 1.55 10.69
C ASP A 85 -17.52 2.68 11.08
N ILE A 86 -16.39 2.28 11.67
CA ILE A 86 -15.26 3.18 11.94
C ILE A 86 -14.12 3.04 10.92
N ILE A 87 -14.10 1.97 10.12
CA ILE A 87 -12.97 1.64 9.22
C ILE A 87 -12.73 2.73 8.15
N GLN A 88 -13.79 3.40 7.71
CA GLN A 88 -13.74 4.51 6.76
C GLN A 88 -13.60 5.90 7.40
N ARG A 89 -13.57 5.99 8.74
CA ARG A 89 -13.46 7.27 9.44
C ARG A 89 -11.99 7.67 9.56
N GLY A 90 -11.68 8.92 9.20
CA GLY A 90 -10.39 9.54 9.47
C GLY A 90 -10.12 9.69 10.97
N GLY A 91 -8.87 10.01 11.31
CA GLY A 91 -8.42 10.18 12.70
C GLY A 91 -8.55 8.92 13.55
N THR A 92 -8.87 9.10 14.84
CA THR A 92 -9.12 8.03 15.82
C THR A 92 -10.40 8.31 16.61
N ILE A 93 -11.28 7.32 16.75
CA ILE A 93 -12.49 7.44 17.58
C ILE A 93 -12.19 7.52 19.08
N LEU A 94 -10.98 7.14 19.50
CA LEU A 94 -10.56 7.23 20.90
C LEU A 94 -10.17 8.65 21.30
N GLY A 95 -9.97 9.54 20.33
CA GLY A 95 -9.32 10.82 20.57
C GLY A 95 -7.82 10.67 20.83
N SER A 96 -7.11 11.78 20.80
CA SER A 96 -5.69 11.83 21.13
C SER A 96 -5.35 13.21 21.68
N ALA A 97 -5.12 13.28 22.99
CA ALA A 97 -4.61 14.49 23.61
C ALA A 97 -3.07 14.48 23.56
N ARG A 98 -2.48 15.57 23.06
CA ARG A 98 -1.05 15.83 23.29
C ARG A 98 -0.90 16.28 24.74
N THR A 99 -0.36 15.43 25.60
CA THR A 99 -0.11 15.78 26.99
C THR A 99 1.37 15.69 27.31
N ASN A 100 1.88 16.70 28.03
CA ASN A 100 3.19 16.59 28.69
C ASN A 100 3.10 15.68 29.93
N GLU A 101 1.90 15.23 30.26
CA GLU A 101 1.55 14.53 31.49
C GLU A 101 2.01 13.08 31.54
N PHE A 102 2.74 12.56 30.56
CA PHE A 102 3.29 11.19 30.64
C PHE A 102 4.81 11.15 30.85
N HIS A 103 5.45 12.32 30.92
CA HIS A 103 6.90 12.43 31.08
C HIS A 103 7.37 12.26 32.53
N THR A 104 6.55 12.59 33.53
CA THR A 104 6.93 12.46 34.94
C THR A 104 6.69 11.05 35.47
N ARG A 105 7.52 10.62 36.42
CA ARG A 105 7.36 9.31 37.07
C ARG A 105 6.03 9.23 37.85
N GLU A 106 5.64 10.31 38.50
CA GLU A 106 4.37 10.39 39.26
C GLU A 106 3.16 10.12 38.36
N GLN A 107 3.12 10.71 37.17
CA GLN A 107 1.99 10.50 36.27
C GLN A 107 2.00 9.09 35.66
N ARG A 108 3.18 8.54 35.35
CA ARG A 108 3.30 7.11 34.97
C ARG A 108 2.83 6.19 36.09
N MET A 109 3.11 6.53 37.35
CA MET A 109 2.63 5.80 38.53
C MET A 109 1.10 5.81 38.62
N ARG A 110 0.45 6.97 38.39
CA ARG A 110 -1.03 7.05 38.32
C ARG A 110 -1.61 6.22 37.19
N ALA A 111 -1.01 6.29 35.99
CA ALA A 111 -1.45 5.48 34.85
C ALA A 111 -1.30 3.97 35.13
N CYS A 112 -0.17 3.54 35.71
CA CYS A 112 0.08 2.17 36.14
C CYS A 112 -1.03 1.69 37.10
N LYS A 113 -1.32 2.48 38.14
CA LYS A 113 -2.41 2.21 39.09
C LYS A 113 -3.76 2.03 38.39
N ASN A 114 -4.13 2.93 37.49
CA ASN A 114 -5.42 2.88 36.79
C ASN A 114 -5.56 1.62 35.92
N LEU A 115 -4.49 1.23 35.22
CA LEU A 115 -4.47 0.03 34.39
C LEU A 115 -4.62 -1.24 35.24
N ILE A 116 -3.90 -1.33 36.37
CA ILE A 116 -3.97 -2.47 37.30
C ILE A 116 -5.37 -2.60 37.90
N ILE A 117 -5.97 -1.49 38.38
CA ILE A 117 -7.33 -1.48 38.94
C ILE A 117 -8.35 -1.94 37.89
N SER A 118 -8.10 -1.66 36.61
CA SER A 118 -8.99 -2.03 35.51
C SER A 118 -8.76 -3.46 34.98
N GLY A 119 -7.78 -4.17 35.54
CA GLY A 119 -7.39 -5.53 35.14
C GLY A 119 -6.63 -5.61 33.83
N VAL A 120 -6.04 -4.50 33.37
CA VAL A 120 -5.28 -4.45 32.12
C VAL A 120 -3.91 -5.09 32.34
N THR A 121 -3.67 -6.18 31.62
CA THR A 121 -2.39 -6.93 31.62
C THR A 121 -1.63 -6.75 30.30
N ASP A 122 -2.35 -6.34 29.26
CA ASP A 122 -1.86 -6.19 27.90
C ASP A 122 -2.16 -4.79 27.37
N LEU A 123 -1.18 -4.09 26.79
CA LEU A 123 -1.33 -2.76 26.24
C LEU A 123 -0.94 -2.73 24.77
N ILE A 124 -1.86 -2.31 23.91
CA ILE A 124 -1.57 -1.96 22.52
C ILE A 124 -1.52 -0.45 22.39
N CYS A 125 -0.36 0.06 21.97
CA CYS A 125 -0.14 1.49 21.71
C CYS A 125 -0.05 1.73 20.21
N ILE A 126 -0.98 2.51 19.65
CA ILE A 126 -0.97 2.90 18.23
C ILE A 126 -0.56 4.38 18.13
N GLY A 127 0.62 4.65 17.61
CA GLY A 127 1.11 6.02 17.49
C GLY A 127 2.44 6.15 16.78
N GLY A 128 2.96 7.38 16.75
CA GLY A 128 4.24 7.69 16.12
C GLY A 128 5.46 7.37 16.99
N ASP A 129 6.62 7.82 16.53
CA ASP A 129 7.93 7.63 17.17
C ASP A 129 7.93 7.98 18.68
N GLY A 130 7.48 9.18 19.04
CA GLY A 130 7.46 9.63 20.43
C GLY A 130 6.52 8.81 21.32
N SER A 131 5.38 8.37 20.79
CA SER A 131 4.40 7.56 21.50
C SER A 131 4.94 6.17 21.83
N LEU A 132 5.61 5.54 20.87
CA LEU A 132 6.20 4.21 21.04
C LEU A 132 7.44 4.24 21.94
N MET A 133 8.25 5.32 21.87
CA MET A 133 9.33 5.56 22.86
C MET A 133 8.77 5.67 24.28
N ALA A 134 7.68 6.43 24.47
CA ALA A 134 7.07 6.58 25.78
C ALA A 134 6.48 5.26 26.31
N ALA A 135 5.88 4.45 25.44
CA ALA A 135 5.39 3.11 25.79
C ALA A 135 6.55 2.17 26.19
N HIS A 136 7.70 2.26 25.52
CA HIS A 136 8.90 1.49 25.89
C HIS A 136 9.44 1.88 27.27
N ILE A 137 9.52 3.18 27.57
CA ILE A 137 9.93 3.68 28.89
C ILE A 137 8.95 3.21 29.96
N PHE A 138 7.65 3.26 29.67
CA PHE A 138 6.62 2.82 30.61
C PHE A 138 6.71 1.33 30.92
N TYR A 139 6.92 0.48 29.91
CA TYR A 139 7.19 -0.94 30.11
C TYR A 139 8.39 -1.18 31.01
N ARG A 140 9.53 -0.53 30.73
CA ARG A 140 10.77 -0.71 31.51
C ARG A 140 10.61 -0.24 32.95
N ASP A 141 9.92 0.88 33.15
CA ASP A 141 9.72 1.47 34.48
C ASP A 141 8.67 0.69 35.30
N TRP A 142 7.83 -0.14 34.67
CA TRP A 142 6.65 -0.79 35.28
C TRP A 142 6.92 -1.49 36.63
N PRO A 143 7.92 -2.39 36.77
CA PRO A 143 8.15 -3.08 38.05
C PRO A 143 8.50 -2.11 39.19
N GLY A 144 9.23 -1.04 38.87
CA GLY A 144 9.55 0.03 39.81
C GLY A 144 8.33 0.86 40.18
N LEU A 145 7.45 1.15 39.22
CA LEU A 145 6.20 1.88 39.48
C LEU A 145 5.25 1.07 40.39
N VAL A 146 5.14 -0.24 40.17
CA VAL A 146 4.35 -1.15 41.03
C VAL A 146 4.92 -1.18 42.45
N SER A 147 6.24 -1.28 42.57
CA SER A 147 6.93 -1.27 43.87
C SER A 147 6.68 0.04 44.64
N ASP A 148 6.77 1.18 43.94
CA ASP A 148 6.50 2.51 44.51
C ASP A 148 5.03 2.64 44.97
N LEU A 149 4.06 2.14 44.18
CA LEU A 149 2.64 2.14 44.53
C LEU A 149 2.34 1.33 45.80
N VAL A 150 2.98 0.16 45.94
CA VAL A 150 2.84 -0.66 47.15
C VAL A 150 3.49 0.02 48.36
N ALA A 151 4.68 0.62 48.18
CA ALA A 151 5.36 1.35 49.24
C ALA A 151 4.55 2.56 49.74
N ASN A 152 3.84 3.23 48.83
CA ASN A 152 2.99 4.38 49.13
C ASN A 152 1.59 4.00 49.68
N ASN A 153 1.30 2.70 49.87
CA ASN A 153 -0.03 2.17 50.22
C ASN A 153 -1.14 2.58 49.23
N GLU A 154 -0.78 2.79 47.97
CA GLU A 154 -1.72 3.15 46.91
C GLU A 154 -2.28 1.94 46.16
N LEU A 155 -1.65 0.76 46.30
CA LEU A 155 -2.04 -0.48 45.65
C LEU A 155 -1.93 -1.65 46.64
N ASP A 156 -2.93 -2.53 46.62
CA ASP A 156 -2.92 -3.76 47.42
C ASP A 156 -1.81 -4.71 46.99
N LYS A 157 -1.15 -5.37 47.95
CA LYS A 157 -0.01 -6.26 47.69
C LYS A 157 -0.41 -7.47 46.82
N ASN A 158 -1.56 -8.09 47.07
CA ASN A 158 -1.99 -9.25 46.30
C ASN A 158 -2.32 -8.86 44.86
N LEU A 159 -2.93 -7.68 44.67
CA LEU A 159 -3.22 -7.17 43.33
C LEU A 159 -1.94 -6.79 42.57
N ALA A 160 -0.94 -6.24 43.27
CA ALA A 160 0.37 -5.92 42.71
C ALA A 160 1.14 -7.18 42.25
N GLU A 161 1.10 -8.26 43.04
CA GLU A 161 1.73 -9.55 42.70
C GLU A 161 1.15 -10.16 41.41
N GLN A 162 -0.13 -9.92 41.12
CA GLN A 162 -0.78 -10.36 39.89
C GLN A 162 -0.41 -9.52 38.66
N HIS A 163 0.20 -8.34 38.85
CA HIS A 163 0.50 -7.36 37.79
C HIS A 163 1.96 -6.86 37.84
N LEU A 164 2.92 -7.75 38.13
CA LEU A 164 4.35 -7.42 38.19
C LEU A 164 4.93 -6.96 36.85
N SER A 165 4.28 -7.32 35.75
CA SER A 165 4.65 -6.92 34.39
C SER A 165 3.41 -6.51 33.60
N ILE A 166 3.64 -5.75 32.53
CA ILE A 166 2.66 -5.43 31.52
C ILE A 166 3.22 -5.86 30.16
N ASN A 167 2.39 -6.46 29.31
CA ASN A 167 2.81 -6.77 27.94
C ASN A 167 2.53 -5.56 27.05
N VAL A 168 3.47 -5.16 26.20
CA VAL A 168 3.34 -3.96 25.36
C VAL A 168 3.61 -4.29 23.90
N VAL A 169 2.61 -4.05 23.05
CA VAL A 169 2.74 -4.13 21.60
C VAL A 169 2.48 -2.77 20.98
N GLY A 170 3.42 -2.32 20.14
CA GLY A 170 3.32 -1.09 19.38
C GLY A 170 2.78 -1.30 17.98
N ILE A 171 2.02 -0.33 17.47
CA ILE A 171 1.67 -0.20 16.05
C ILE A 171 2.04 1.21 15.60
N VAL A 172 2.72 1.33 14.47
CA VAL A 172 3.18 2.62 13.96
C VAL A 172 2.06 3.36 13.22
N GLY A 173 1.43 4.31 13.91
CA GLY A 173 0.44 5.25 13.36
C GLY A 173 1.04 6.64 13.19
N SER A 174 1.45 7.00 11.97
CA SER A 174 2.09 8.28 11.65
C SER A 174 2.00 8.55 10.16
N ILE A 175 1.80 9.81 9.76
CA ILE A 175 1.85 10.22 8.35
C ILE A 175 3.28 10.46 7.85
N HIS A 176 4.26 10.59 8.75
CA HIS A 176 5.60 11.08 8.42
C HIS A 176 6.53 9.99 7.85
N ASN A 177 6.14 8.72 7.97
CA ASN A 177 6.95 7.55 7.69
C ASN A 177 8.37 7.64 8.29
N ASP A 178 8.45 8.09 9.55
CA ASP A 178 9.69 8.44 10.23
C ASP A 178 10.16 7.41 11.26
N PHE A 179 9.44 6.29 11.38
CA PHE A 179 9.75 5.22 12.32
C PHE A 179 10.69 4.18 11.69
N PRO A 180 11.92 4.00 12.20
CA PRO A 180 12.86 3.03 11.65
C PRO A 180 12.40 1.60 11.95
N GLY A 181 12.46 0.75 10.92
CA GLY A 181 12.08 -0.66 11.02
C GLY A 181 10.72 -0.99 10.39
N THR A 182 9.98 0.00 9.89
CA THR A 182 8.82 -0.20 9.02
C THR A 182 9.02 0.52 7.70
N ASP A 183 8.69 -0.12 6.58
CA ASP A 183 8.76 0.50 5.24
C ASP A 183 7.65 1.54 5.01
N MET A 184 6.49 1.32 5.66
CA MET A 184 5.34 2.20 5.63
C MET A 184 4.65 2.22 7.00
N SER A 185 4.32 3.40 7.51
CA SER A 185 3.45 3.56 8.69
C SER A 185 2.00 3.83 8.29
N ILE A 186 1.06 3.49 9.18
CA ILE A 186 -0.37 3.72 8.95
C ILE A 186 -0.61 5.23 8.80
N GLY A 187 -1.25 5.62 7.70
CA GLY A 187 -1.66 6.97 7.35
C GLY A 187 -0.78 7.68 6.33
N VAL A 188 0.38 7.11 5.99
CA VAL A 188 1.30 7.70 5.00
C VAL A 188 0.65 7.71 3.62
N ASP A 189 0.06 6.59 3.21
CA ASP A 189 -0.55 6.48 1.88
C ASP A 189 -1.76 7.42 1.75
N THR A 190 -2.59 7.51 2.79
CA THR A 190 -3.69 8.48 2.84
C THR A 190 -3.18 9.92 2.77
N ALA A 191 -2.11 10.26 3.50
CA ALA A 191 -1.52 11.59 3.43
C ALA A 191 -1.01 11.90 2.00
N LEU A 192 -0.38 10.93 1.34
CA LEU A 192 0.04 11.05 -0.06
C LEU A 192 -1.15 11.26 -0.99
N HIS A 193 -2.28 10.57 -0.78
CA HIS A 193 -3.50 10.83 -1.55
C HIS A 193 -3.95 12.28 -1.41
N ARG A 194 -3.94 12.86 -0.20
CA ARG A 194 -4.32 14.26 0.04
C ARG A 194 -3.35 15.23 -0.65
N ILE A 195 -2.04 14.95 -0.61
CA ILE A 195 -1.01 15.77 -1.25
C ILE A 195 -1.17 15.74 -2.77
N VAL A 196 -1.25 14.55 -3.36
CA VAL A 196 -1.37 14.34 -4.81
C VAL A 196 -2.68 14.94 -5.32
N GLU A 197 -3.81 14.74 -4.65
CA GLU A 197 -5.09 15.37 -5.03
C GLU A 197 -4.99 16.90 -5.05
N SER A 198 -4.32 17.49 -4.06
CA SER A 198 -4.13 18.94 -3.98
C SER A 198 -3.25 19.47 -5.10
N ILE A 199 -2.17 18.75 -5.44
CA ILE A 199 -1.26 19.13 -6.53
C ILE A 199 -1.95 18.95 -7.89
N ASP A 200 -2.63 17.83 -8.11
CA ASP A 200 -3.41 17.56 -9.32
C ASP A 200 -4.52 18.61 -9.51
N ALA A 201 -5.16 19.09 -8.42
CA ALA A 201 -6.15 20.17 -8.50
C ALA A 201 -5.52 21.50 -8.95
N VAL A 202 -4.33 21.81 -8.42
CA VAL A 202 -3.57 23.02 -8.78
C VAL A 202 -3.01 22.96 -10.21
N ASP A 203 -2.73 21.77 -10.74
CA ASP A 203 -2.19 21.57 -12.10
C ASP A 203 -3.00 22.29 -13.17
N SER A 204 -4.33 22.20 -13.12
CA SER A 204 -5.24 22.82 -14.09
C SER A 204 -5.11 24.36 -14.15
N THR A 205 -5.07 25.02 -13.00
CA THR A 205 -4.91 26.49 -12.91
C THR A 205 -3.48 26.93 -13.21
N ALA A 206 -2.49 26.11 -12.83
CA ALA A 206 -1.09 26.36 -13.12
C ALA A 206 -0.80 26.37 -14.62
N LYS A 207 -1.30 25.38 -15.37
CA LYS A 207 -1.14 25.29 -16.84
C LYS A 207 -1.83 26.45 -17.57
N SER A 208 -2.98 26.89 -17.06
CA SER A 208 -3.79 27.96 -17.64
C SER A 208 -3.07 29.31 -17.57
N HIS A 209 -2.52 29.66 -16.40
CA HIS A 209 -1.86 30.95 -16.17
C HIS A 209 -0.34 30.94 -16.32
N ARG A 210 0.25 29.80 -16.65
CA ARG A 210 1.70 29.58 -16.65
C ARG A 210 2.37 30.00 -15.34
N ARG A 211 1.81 29.52 -14.22
CA ARG A 211 2.25 29.86 -12.86
C ARG A 211 3.27 28.85 -12.32
N SER A 212 4.04 29.31 -11.34
CA SER A 212 4.87 28.45 -10.51
C SER A 212 4.21 28.29 -9.14
N PHE A 213 4.18 27.08 -8.60
CA PHE A 213 3.62 26.78 -7.29
C PHE A 213 4.70 26.24 -6.38
N VAL A 214 4.77 26.80 -5.17
CA VAL A 214 5.55 26.26 -4.05
C VAL A 214 4.58 25.59 -3.10
N VAL A 215 4.65 24.27 -2.98
CA VAL A 215 3.73 23.45 -2.18
C VAL A 215 4.44 22.98 -0.93
N GLU A 216 3.95 23.37 0.23
CA GLU A 216 4.49 22.96 1.53
C GLU A 216 3.76 21.71 2.05
N VAL A 217 4.54 20.67 2.34
CA VAL A 217 4.10 19.31 2.69
C VAL A 217 4.55 18.97 4.11
N MET A 218 3.70 18.28 4.88
CA MET A 218 4.04 17.83 6.23
C MET A 218 5.09 16.72 6.21
N GLY A 219 5.72 16.48 7.36
CA GLY A 219 6.76 15.45 7.51
C GLY A 219 7.59 15.58 8.78
N ARG A 220 7.45 16.69 9.51
CA ARG A 220 8.23 17.13 10.67
C ARG A 220 9.71 17.18 10.31
N TRP A 221 10.45 16.12 10.62
CA TRP A 221 11.87 15.95 10.29
C TRP A 221 12.09 14.93 9.18
N SER A 222 11.00 14.46 8.57
CA SER A 222 10.97 13.49 7.48
C SER A 222 10.64 14.13 6.15
N GLY A 223 11.49 13.88 5.16
CA GLY A 223 11.27 14.24 3.78
C GLY A 223 10.43 13.24 2.99
N TYR A 224 9.98 12.12 3.60
CA TYR A 224 9.38 11.00 2.87
C TYR A 224 8.15 11.42 2.05
N LEU A 225 7.19 12.11 2.67
CA LEU A 225 5.97 12.57 1.99
C LEU A 225 6.30 13.51 0.82
N ALA A 226 7.19 14.48 1.04
CA ALA A 226 7.62 15.42 0.01
C ALA A 226 8.34 14.73 -1.16
N LEU A 227 9.21 13.75 -0.86
CA LEU A 227 9.95 12.98 -1.86
C LEU A 227 9.03 12.11 -2.72
N VAL A 228 8.11 11.37 -2.10
CA VAL A 228 7.17 10.53 -2.83
C VAL A 228 6.18 11.38 -3.61
N ALA A 229 5.66 12.46 -3.03
CA ALA A 229 4.84 13.44 -3.73
C ALA A 229 5.56 13.95 -4.98
N ALA A 230 6.82 14.39 -4.86
CA ALA A 230 7.61 14.89 -5.98
C ALA A 230 7.78 13.87 -7.13
N LEU A 231 7.98 12.58 -6.80
CA LEU A 231 8.02 11.52 -7.80
C LEU A 231 6.68 11.32 -8.50
N THR A 232 5.60 11.27 -7.73
CA THR A 232 4.25 10.96 -8.22
C THR A 232 3.55 12.13 -8.92
N THR A 233 4.01 13.36 -8.73
CA THR A 233 3.46 14.58 -9.35
C THR A 233 4.45 15.28 -10.28
N GLU A 234 5.60 14.66 -10.57
CA GLU A 234 6.63 15.20 -11.47
C GLU A 234 7.16 16.59 -11.06
N ALA A 235 7.41 16.82 -9.78
CA ALA A 235 7.88 18.12 -9.30
C ALA A 235 9.23 18.52 -9.92
N ASP A 236 9.37 19.79 -10.27
CA ASP A 236 10.59 20.38 -10.83
C ASP A 236 11.70 20.50 -9.79
N TRP A 237 11.35 20.78 -8.54
CA TRP A 237 12.32 20.91 -7.45
C TRP A 237 11.75 20.41 -6.13
N LEU A 238 12.64 19.97 -5.25
CA LEU A 238 12.31 19.36 -3.97
C LEU A 238 13.30 19.81 -2.90
N PHE A 239 12.78 20.22 -1.74
CA PHE A 239 13.57 20.51 -0.55
C PHE A 239 13.26 19.50 0.56
N LEU A 240 14.29 18.80 1.06
CA LEU A 240 14.19 17.78 2.09
C LEU A 240 15.11 18.09 3.29
N PRO A 241 14.75 17.64 4.51
CA PRO A 241 15.67 17.68 5.65
C PRO A 241 16.88 16.74 5.51
N GLU A 242 16.68 15.52 4.99
CA GLU A 242 17.73 14.49 4.92
C GLU A 242 18.70 14.68 3.75
N TRP A 243 18.25 15.37 2.71
CA TRP A 243 19.07 15.78 1.59
C TRP A 243 19.00 17.31 1.46
N PRO A 244 19.68 18.03 2.38
CA PRO A 244 19.57 19.47 2.46
C PRO A 244 20.15 20.16 1.23
N ALA A 245 19.58 21.31 0.90
CA ALA A 245 19.99 22.06 -0.28
C ALA A 245 21.37 22.72 -0.06
N PRO A 246 22.21 22.87 -1.11
CA PRO A 246 23.44 23.64 -1.00
C PRO A 246 23.12 25.13 -0.78
N VAL A 247 24.09 25.92 -0.31
CA VAL A 247 23.89 27.36 -0.06
C VAL A 247 23.48 28.10 -1.34
N GLU A 248 23.96 27.65 -2.49
CA GLU A 248 23.70 28.18 -3.82
C GLU A 248 22.35 27.71 -4.41
N TRP A 249 21.49 27.07 -3.61
CA TRP A 249 20.17 26.62 -4.07
C TRP A 249 19.33 27.71 -4.77
N PRO A 250 19.38 29.02 -4.41
CA PRO A 250 18.58 30.03 -5.11
C PRO A 250 18.93 30.14 -6.59
N ASP A 251 20.22 30.10 -6.93
CA ASP A 251 20.71 30.16 -8.30
C ASP A 251 20.43 28.86 -9.05
N MET A 252 20.68 27.72 -8.42
CA MET A 252 20.41 26.41 -9.02
C MET A 252 18.92 26.23 -9.34
N LEU A 253 18.05 26.61 -8.41
CA LEU A 253 16.60 26.58 -8.59
C LEU A 253 16.19 27.49 -9.75
N CYS A 254 16.62 28.75 -9.75
CA CYS A 254 16.23 29.71 -10.77
C CYS A 254 16.68 29.29 -12.18
N ASN A 255 17.91 28.79 -12.30
CA ASN A 255 18.43 28.27 -13.57
C ASN A 255 17.59 27.07 -14.05
N LYS A 256 17.29 26.12 -13.16
CA LYS A 256 16.44 24.97 -13.49
C LYS A 256 15.05 25.42 -13.96
N LEU A 257 14.36 26.28 -13.21
CA LEU A 257 13.01 26.71 -13.60
C LEU A 257 13.00 27.45 -14.94
N LYS A 258 14.02 28.27 -15.21
CA LYS A 258 14.18 28.99 -16.48
C LYS A 258 14.37 28.01 -17.65
N GLU A 259 15.21 27.00 -17.49
CA GLU A 259 15.42 25.95 -18.49
C GLU A 259 14.15 25.11 -18.72
N SER A 260 13.44 24.73 -17.66
CA SER A 260 12.20 23.95 -17.72
C SER A 260 11.14 24.69 -18.55
N ARG A 261 11.01 26.00 -18.33
CA ARG A 261 10.09 26.85 -19.08
C ARG A 261 10.52 27.05 -20.53
N ALA A 262 11.83 27.14 -20.78
CA ALA A 262 12.39 27.22 -22.14
C ALA A 262 12.17 25.90 -22.92
N ALA A 263 12.19 24.76 -22.25
CA ALA A 263 11.88 23.44 -22.81
C ALA A 263 10.37 23.23 -23.09
N GLY A 264 9.53 24.25 -22.86
CA GLY A 264 8.09 24.23 -23.16
C GLY A 264 7.21 23.87 -21.97
N GLN A 265 7.78 23.66 -20.78
CA GLN A 265 6.98 23.38 -19.59
C GLN A 265 6.19 24.64 -19.19
N ARG A 266 4.86 24.49 -19.13
CA ARG A 266 3.96 25.63 -18.88
C ARG A 266 3.90 26.02 -17.41
N MET A 267 4.16 25.09 -16.51
CA MET A 267 4.02 25.25 -15.07
C MET A 267 5.25 24.69 -14.37
N ASN A 268 5.51 25.21 -13.17
CA ASN A 268 6.54 24.65 -12.31
C ASN A 268 5.97 24.31 -10.94
N ILE A 269 6.29 23.12 -10.43
CA ILE A 269 5.95 22.69 -9.08
C ILE A 269 7.24 22.53 -8.29
N VAL A 270 7.34 23.27 -7.19
CA VAL A 270 8.39 23.14 -6.20
C VAL A 270 7.77 22.61 -4.92
N ILE A 271 8.24 21.46 -4.42
CA ILE A 271 7.75 20.87 -3.18
C ILE A 271 8.74 21.14 -2.05
N CYS A 272 8.25 21.68 -0.94
CA CYS A 272 9.03 21.91 0.26
C CYS A 272 8.48 21.03 1.40
N SER A 273 9.33 20.19 1.98
CA SER A 273 9.01 19.58 3.28
C SER A 273 8.96 20.67 4.37
N GLU A 274 8.07 20.53 5.36
CA GLU A 274 7.97 21.48 6.49
C GLU A 274 9.29 21.61 7.28
N GLY A 275 10.10 20.56 7.26
CA GLY A 275 11.45 20.49 7.85
C GLY A 275 12.59 20.79 6.89
N ALA A 276 12.31 21.37 5.71
CA ALA A 276 13.34 21.71 4.73
C ALA A 276 14.42 22.64 5.31
N GLN A 277 15.67 22.33 5.01
CA GLN A 277 16.84 23.07 5.47
C GLN A 277 17.96 23.05 4.43
N ASP A 278 18.90 23.97 4.55
CA ASP A 278 20.14 23.97 3.78
C ASP A 278 21.25 23.16 4.47
N CYS A 279 22.38 23.00 3.80
CA CYS A 279 23.51 22.21 4.30
C CYS A 279 24.18 22.82 5.56
N THR A 280 23.91 24.09 5.87
CA THR A 280 24.35 24.74 7.10
C THR A 280 23.41 24.45 8.28
N GLY A 281 22.22 23.92 8.01
CA GLY A 281 21.16 23.65 8.98
C GLY A 281 20.17 24.82 9.14
N GLU A 282 20.27 25.85 8.30
CA GLU A 282 19.31 26.95 8.28
C GLU A 282 18.02 26.50 7.60
N ARG A 283 16.88 26.87 8.20
CA ARG A 283 15.56 26.44 7.72
C ARG A 283 15.19 27.17 6.42
N ILE A 284 14.76 26.41 5.40
CA ILE A 284 14.25 26.95 4.15
C ILE A 284 12.72 27.04 4.23
N ARG A 285 12.17 28.26 4.12
CA ARG A 285 10.72 28.50 4.17
C ARG A 285 10.12 28.56 2.77
N SER A 286 8.86 28.15 2.62
CA SER A 286 8.15 28.17 1.34
C SER A 286 7.98 29.60 0.80
N GLU A 287 7.82 30.60 1.67
CA GLU A 287 7.79 32.02 1.28
C GLU A 287 9.14 32.51 0.76
N GLN A 288 10.25 32.07 1.36
CA GLN A 288 11.60 32.42 0.90
C GLN A 288 11.83 31.88 -0.51
N VAL A 289 11.41 30.64 -0.78
CA VAL A 289 11.48 30.03 -2.11
C VAL A 289 10.64 30.82 -3.11
N ARG A 290 9.43 31.24 -2.74
CA ARG A 290 8.58 32.12 -3.56
C ARG A 290 9.29 33.42 -3.91
N ASP A 291 9.83 34.11 -2.91
CA ASP A 291 10.45 35.43 -3.07
C ASP A 291 11.67 35.35 -3.98
N VAL A 292 12.52 34.33 -3.81
CA VAL A 292 13.65 34.05 -4.71
C VAL A 292 13.20 33.90 -6.16
N ILE A 293 12.17 33.09 -6.42
CA ILE A 293 11.68 32.87 -7.78
C ILE A 293 11.03 34.15 -8.35
N ALA A 294 10.25 34.87 -7.54
CA ALA A 294 9.57 36.09 -7.96
C ALA A 294 10.57 37.22 -8.28
N GLU A 295 11.56 37.45 -7.43
CA GLU A 295 12.56 38.51 -7.60
C GLU A 295 13.52 38.22 -8.76
N ARG A 296 14.06 36.99 -8.85
CA ARG A 296 15.09 36.66 -9.84
C ARG A 296 14.54 36.32 -11.22
N LEU A 297 13.38 35.64 -11.29
CA LEU A 297 12.79 35.21 -12.57
C LEU A 297 11.59 36.05 -13.02
N GLN A 298 11.01 36.88 -12.13
CA GLN A 298 9.80 37.65 -12.41
C GLN A 298 8.61 36.75 -12.81
N TYR A 299 8.53 35.55 -12.22
CA TYR A 299 7.43 34.62 -12.44
C TYR A 299 6.26 34.91 -11.48
N ASP A 300 5.03 34.61 -11.90
CA ASP A 300 3.88 34.62 -10.99
C ASP A 300 3.90 33.35 -10.14
N VAL A 301 4.30 33.51 -8.88
CA VAL A 301 4.48 32.41 -7.92
C VAL A 301 3.40 32.43 -6.86
N ARG A 302 2.87 31.26 -6.52
CA ARG A 302 1.93 31.08 -5.41
C ARG A 302 2.45 30.03 -4.43
N VAL A 303 2.28 30.32 -3.14
CA VAL A 303 2.57 29.36 -2.07
C VAL A 303 1.27 28.68 -1.68
N THR A 304 1.30 27.36 -1.52
CA THR A 304 0.18 26.56 -1.03
C THR A 304 0.67 25.71 0.12
N VAL A 305 0.29 26.10 1.34
CA VAL A 305 0.55 25.32 2.54
C VAL A 305 -0.63 24.38 2.76
N LEU A 306 -0.44 23.09 2.49
CA LEU A 306 -1.53 22.10 2.60
C LEU A 306 -1.98 21.95 4.06
N GLY A 307 -1.05 22.02 5.01
CA GLY A 307 -1.36 21.91 6.43
C GLY A 307 -2.08 20.61 6.79
N HIS A 308 -3.06 20.68 7.68
CA HIS A 308 -3.69 19.51 8.31
C HIS A 308 -4.64 18.72 7.41
N VAL A 309 -4.93 19.18 6.18
CA VAL A 309 -5.67 18.35 5.21
C VAL A 309 -4.97 17.01 4.95
N GLN A 310 -3.65 16.96 5.15
CA GLN A 310 -2.80 15.77 5.03
C GLN A 310 -2.98 14.75 6.16
N ARG A 311 -3.55 15.14 7.30
CA ARG A 311 -3.87 14.22 8.42
C ARG A 311 -5.30 13.70 8.37
N GLY A 312 -6.20 14.53 7.83
CA GLY A 312 -7.62 14.23 7.74
C GLY A 312 -7.98 13.42 6.49
N GLY A 313 -9.29 13.26 6.30
CA GLY A 313 -9.86 12.54 5.17
C GLY A 313 -10.17 11.08 5.47
N ILE A 314 -10.82 10.46 4.49
CA ILE A 314 -11.15 9.04 4.51
C ILE A 314 -9.85 8.24 4.25
N PRO A 315 -9.53 7.20 5.05
CA PRO A 315 -8.33 6.40 4.84
C PRO A 315 -8.34 5.70 3.47
N SER A 316 -7.19 5.63 2.80
CA SER A 316 -7.02 4.87 1.56
C SER A 316 -7.22 3.38 1.77
N ALA A 317 -7.51 2.64 0.69
CA ALA A 317 -7.66 1.19 0.75
C ALA A 317 -6.39 0.52 1.33
N TYR A 318 -5.21 1.00 0.92
CA TYR A 318 -3.93 0.53 1.42
C TYR A 318 -3.82 0.70 2.95
N ASP A 319 -4.06 1.90 3.48
CA ASP A 319 -3.95 2.14 4.92
C ASP A 319 -4.98 1.34 5.74
N ARG A 320 -6.19 1.13 5.21
CA ARG A 320 -7.19 0.26 5.86
C ARG A 320 -6.72 -1.18 5.91
N LEU A 321 -6.16 -1.70 4.83
CA LEU A 321 -5.63 -3.05 4.76
C LEU A 321 -4.44 -3.25 5.68
N LEU A 322 -3.46 -2.34 5.60
CA LEU A 322 -2.25 -2.35 6.42
C LEU A 322 -2.60 -2.34 7.90
N ALA A 323 -3.44 -1.39 8.32
CA ALA A 323 -3.86 -1.25 9.70
C ALA A 323 -4.66 -2.46 10.19
N THR A 324 -5.54 -3.03 9.35
CA THR A 324 -6.29 -4.26 9.69
C THR A 324 -5.35 -5.44 9.93
N ARG A 325 -4.35 -5.63 9.05
CA ARG A 325 -3.33 -6.68 9.20
C ARG A 325 -2.47 -6.47 10.45
N MET A 326 -2.00 -5.24 10.69
CA MET A 326 -1.21 -4.90 11.87
C MET A 326 -1.99 -5.08 13.17
N GLY A 327 -3.26 -4.69 13.19
CA GLY A 327 -4.13 -4.86 14.36
C GLY A 327 -4.44 -6.32 14.68
N ALA A 328 -4.63 -7.16 13.64
CA ALA A 328 -4.75 -8.61 13.79
C ALA A 328 -3.48 -9.22 14.40
N GLU A 329 -2.33 -8.90 13.81
CA GLU A 329 -1.04 -9.42 14.24
C GLU A 329 -0.67 -8.96 15.65
N ALA A 330 -1.07 -7.74 16.06
CA ALA A 330 -0.85 -7.25 17.42
C ALA A 330 -1.55 -8.10 18.49
N VAL A 331 -2.75 -8.62 18.21
CA VAL A 331 -3.45 -9.52 19.13
C VAL A 331 -2.75 -10.87 19.21
N PHE A 332 -2.33 -11.43 18.08
CA PHE A 332 -1.55 -12.68 18.07
C PHE A 332 -0.20 -12.54 18.76
N ALA A 333 0.45 -11.39 18.62
CA ALA A 333 1.68 -11.03 19.32
C ALA A 333 1.53 -11.02 20.84
N LEU A 334 0.36 -10.62 21.38
CA LEU A 334 0.09 -10.65 22.82
C LEU A 334 -0.16 -12.06 23.35
N MET A 335 -0.69 -12.96 22.52
CA MET A 335 -0.92 -14.35 22.91
C MET A 335 0.39 -15.08 23.19
N ASP A 336 1.39 -14.85 22.33
CA ASP A 336 2.72 -15.46 22.41
C ASP A 336 3.78 -14.41 22.79
N PHE A 337 3.45 -13.53 23.74
CA PHE A 337 4.30 -12.40 24.12
C PHE A 337 5.58 -12.87 24.83
N ASP A 338 6.72 -12.32 24.42
CA ASP A 338 8.04 -12.57 25.02
C ASP A 338 8.70 -11.25 25.42
N GLU A 339 8.82 -10.32 24.48
CA GLU A 339 9.38 -8.99 24.70
C GLU A 339 8.52 -7.88 24.06
N PRO A 340 8.70 -6.60 24.44
CA PRO A 340 8.01 -5.49 23.79
C PRO A 340 8.38 -5.40 22.32
N ILE A 341 7.37 -5.47 21.46
CA ILE A 341 7.54 -5.48 20.01
C ILE A 341 6.69 -4.39 19.35
N VAL A 342 7.08 -4.01 18.15
CA VAL A 342 6.31 -3.18 17.23
C VAL A 342 5.94 -4.02 16.03
N ILE A 343 4.67 -3.97 15.65
CA ILE A 343 4.20 -4.53 14.39
C ILE A 343 4.55 -3.56 13.28
N ALA A 344 5.37 -4.03 12.34
CA ALA A 344 5.94 -3.25 11.25
C ALA A 344 5.69 -3.93 9.90
N LEU A 345 5.97 -3.20 8.82
CA LEU A 345 5.94 -3.69 7.45
C LEU A 345 7.37 -3.83 6.90
N ASP A 346 7.68 -4.97 6.31
CA ASP A 346 8.92 -5.19 5.54
C ASP A 346 8.52 -5.75 4.16
N GLY A 347 8.71 -4.93 3.12
CA GLY A 347 8.11 -5.19 1.81
C GLY A 347 6.58 -5.28 1.88
N ASN A 348 5.99 -6.42 1.51
CA ASN A 348 4.55 -6.66 1.63
C ASN A 348 4.16 -7.50 2.87
N SER A 349 5.13 -7.88 3.71
CA SER A 349 4.93 -8.80 4.82
C SER A 349 4.89 -8.08 6.17
N THR A 350 3.98 -8.53 7.04
CA THR A 350 3.85 -8.00 8.40
C THR A 350 4.87 -8.69 9.30
N VAL A 351 5.72 -7.92 9.99
CA VAL A 351 6.81 -8.44 10.82
C VAL A 351 6.74 -7.87 12.24
N ARG A 352 7.25 -8.63 13.21
CA ARG A 352 7.43 -8.19 14.59
C ARG A 352 8.87 -7.71 14.76
N ARG A 353 9.07 -6.50 15.30
CA ARG A 353 10.41 -5.94 15.57
C ARG A 353 10.54 -5.60 17.05
N PRO A 354 11.65 -5.92 17.72
CA PRO A 354 11.88 -5.49 19.09
C PRO A 354 11.80 -3.97 19.22
N LEU A 355 10.96 -3.49 20.13
CA LEU A 355 10.71 -2.06 20.31
C LEU A 355 11.98 -1.32 20.75
N SER A 356 12.83 -1.96 21.57
CA SER A 356 14.14 -1.45 21.99
C SER A 356 15.04 -1.08 20.81
N GLN A 357 15.20 -1.99 19.84
CA GLN A 357 16.03 -1.78 18.64
C GLN A 357 15.50 -0.63 17.77
N CYS A 358 14.18 -0.51 17.65
CA CYS A 358 13.58 0.61 16.93
C CYS A 358 13.85 1.96 17.63
N VAL A 359 13.72 2.00 18.95
CA VAL A 359 14.02 3.21 19.75
C VAL A 359 15.48 3.63 19.61
N ASP A 360 16.43 2.68 19.66
CA ASP A 360 17.86 2.98 19.47
C ASP A 360 18.14 3.60 18.10
N ARG A 361 17.50 3.09 17.05
CA ARG A 361 17.63 3.66 15.69
C ARG A 361 17.04 5.07 15.59
N ILE A 362 15.93 5.37 16.28
CA ILE A 362 15.35 6.72 16.34
C ILE A 362 16.36 7.69 16.95
N LEU A 363 16.99 7.30 18.06
CA LEU A 363 17.99 8.12 18.76
C LEU A 363 19.21 8.38 17.88
N LYS A 364 19.73 7.35 17.20
CA LYS A 364 20.83 7.49 16.24
C LYS A 364 20.50 8.44 15.09
N PHE A 365 19.28 8.39 14.56
CA PHE A 365 18.85 9.31 13.50
C PHE A 365 18.82 10.76 13.99
N ARG A 366 18.29 11.01 15.19
CA ARG A 366 18.27 12.36 15.77
C ARG A 366 19.68 12.91 15.97
N GLN A 367 20.59 12.09 16.50
CA GLN A 367 22.00 12.44 16.64
C GLN A 367 22.65 12.77 15.30
N ALA A 368 22.45 11.93 14.26
CA ALA A 368 23.01 12.18 12.93
C ALA A 368 22.52 13.50 12.31
N MET A 369 21.25 13.86 12.52
CA MET A 369 20.69 15.14 12.08
C MET A 369 21.29 16.32 12.84
N GLU A 370 21.48 16.22 14.16
CA GLU A 370 22.10 17.27 15.01
C GLU A 370 23.57 17.49 14.65
N GLU A 371 24.31 16.41 14.39
CA GLU A 371 25.72 16.43 13.98
C GLU A 371 25.91 16.81 12.50
N LYS A 372 24.81 17.04 11.76
CA LYS A 372 24.82 17.34 10.31
C LYS A 372 25.46 16.23 9.46
N ASN A 373 25.40 14.99 9.94
CA ASN A 373 25.83 13.81 9.20
C ASN A 373 24.71 13.32 8.27
N TRP A 374 24.53 14.03 7.15
CA TRP A 374 23.45 13.80 6.20
C TRP A 374 23.48 12.42 5.54
N GLN A 375 24.68 11.88 5.30
CA GLN A 375 24.83 10.55 4.70
C GLN A 375 24.28 9.47 5.61
N GLU A 376 24.63 9.52 6.90
CA GLU A 376 24.10 8.59 7.90
C GLU A 376 22.60 8.79 8.11
N ALA A 377 22.12 10.03 8.17
CA ALA A 377 20.68 10.32 8.27
C ALA A 377 19.88 9.70 7.10
N MET A 378 20.36 9.82 5.87
CA MET A 378 19.74 9.18 4.70
C MET A 378 19.81 7.65 4.77
N HIS A 379 20.91 7.08 5.28
CA HIS A 379 21.05 5.63 5.44
C HIS A 379 20.07 5.07 6.47
N LEU A 380 19.92 5.75 7.60
CA LEU A 380 19.03 5.37 8.69
C LEU A 380 17.53 5.44 8.31
N ARG A 381 17.15 6.22 7.29
CA ARG A 381 15.79 6.19 6.69
C ARG A 381 15.48 4.88 5.96
N GLY A 382 16.50 4.12 5.59
CA GLY A 382 16.35 2.81 4.97
C GLY A 382 16.34 2.81 3.44
N ARG A 383 16.32 1.59 2.89
CA ARG A 383 16.50 1.31 1.47
C ARG A 383 15.42 1.93 0.59
N SER A 384 14.17 1.94 1.07
CA SER A 384 13.03 2.50 0.34
C SER A 384 13.20 4.00 0.07
N PHE A 385 13.60 4.78 1.08
CA PHE A 385 13.86 6.21 0.96
C PHE A 385 15.00 6.51 -0.02
N LEU A 386 16.14 5.83 0.13
CA LEU A 386 17.30 6.00 -0.75
C LEU A 386 16.97 5.69 -2.21
N ARG A 387 16.22 4.60 -2.46
CA ARG A 387 15.79 4.24 -3.81
C ARG A 387 14.90 5.31 -4.43
N ASN A 388 13.95 5.85 -3.66
CA ASN A 388 13.09 6.94 -4.13
C ASN A 388 13.90 8.21 -4.40
N LEU A 389 14.85 8.55 -3.54
CA LEU A 389 15.71 9.72 -3.72
C LEU A 389 16.57 9.61 -4.99
N ASN A 390 17.15 8.43 -5.22
CA ASN A 390 17.92 8.15 -6.43
C ASN A 390 17.06 8.19 -7.69
N ALA A 391 15.84 7.65 -7.64
CA ALA A 391 14.87 7.76 -8.74
C ALA A 391 14.55 9.23 -9.04
N TYR A 392 14.29 10.04 -8.02
CA TYR A 392 13.98 11.47 -8.18
C TYR A 392 15.15 12.22 -8.81
N ARG A 393 16.38 12.02 -8.31
CA ARG A 393 17.60 12.64 -8.86
C ARG A 393 17.80 12.36 -10.35
N LYS A 394 17.40 11.18 -10.82
CA LYS A 394 17.49 10.79 -12.23
C LYS A 394 16.35 11.37 -13.06
N LEU A 395 15.11 11.21 -12.60
CA LEU A 395 13.90 11.51 -13.39
C LEU A 395 13.50 12.99 -13.39
N ALA A 396 13.89 13.76 -12.36
CA ALA A 396 13.50 15.16 -12.22
C ALA A 396 14.42 16.14 -12.99
N LYS A 397 15.36 15.65 -13.81
CA LYS A 397 16.21 16.51 -14.64
C LYS A 397 15.43 17.09 -15.82
N ILE A 398 15.91 18.22 -16.36
CA ILE A 398 15.29 18.88 -17.53
C ILE A 398 15.83 18.29 -18.82
N HIS A 399 17.13 18.03 -18.84
CA HIS A 399 17.83 17.45 -19.97
C HIS A 399 18.36 16.07 -19.57
N PRO A 400 18.46 15.13 -20.51
CA PRO A 400 19.12 13.87 -20.25
C PRO A 400 20.59 14.14 -19.94
N HIS A 401 20.99 13.89 -18.70
CA HIS A 401 22.40 13.86 -18.36
C HIS A 401 22.90 12.45 -18.64
N MET A 402 23.70 12.29 -19.70
CA MET A 402 24.31 11.01 -20.02
C MET A 402 25.14 10.54 -18.83
N GLU A 403 24.88 9.33 -18.35
CA GLU A 403 25.68 8.77 -17.25
C GLU A 403 27.13 8.60 -17.71
N SER A 404 28.08 8.97 -16.82
CA SER A 404 29.51 8.76 -17.06
C SER A 404 29.83 7.28 -17.26
N GLU A 405 29.10 6.42 -16.55
CA GLU A 405 29.08 4.97 -16.71
C GLU A 405 27.70 4.52 -17.22
N ALA A 406 27.40 4.83 -18.49
CA ALA A 406 26.15 4.40 -19.09
C ALA A 406 26.04 2.86 -19.05
N LEU A 407 24.96 2.34 -18.45
CA LEU A 407 24.60 0.91 -18.44
C LEU A 407 24.65 0.27 -19.83
N SER A 408 24.42 1.04 -20.89
CA SER A 408 24.53 0.56 -22.27
C SER A 408 25.97 0.26 -22.71
N GLY A 409 26.99 0.53 -21.88
CA GLY A 409 28.40 0.37 -22.25
C GLY A 409 28.86 1.35 -23.34
N GLY A 410 28.07 2.40 -23.61
CA GLY A 410 28.33 3.36 -24.70
C GLY A 410 27.59 3.04 -26.01
N TYR A 411 26.95 1.87 -26.11
CA TYR A 411 26.10 1.52 -27.25
C TYR A 411 24.78 2.31 -27.24
N SER A 412 24.17 2.45 -28.42
CA SER A 412 22.84 3.07 -28.59
C SER A 412 21.83 2.01 -29.02
N PHE A 413 21.11 1.47 -28.04
CA PHE A 413 20.06 0.47 -28.29
C PHE A 413 18.73 1.14 -28.61
N ASN A 414 18.03 0.63 -29.62
CA ASN A 414 16.61 0.90 -29.84
C ASN A 414 15.77 0.00 -28.93
N LEU A 415 15.09 0.57 -27.96
CA LEU A 415 14.18 -0.15 -27.06
C LEU A 415 12.74 0.19 -27.44
N ALA A 416 11.83 -0.76 -27.31
CA ALA A 416 10.40 -0.53 -27.54
C ALA A 416 9.57 -0.72 -26.27
N VAL A 417 8.45 0.00 -26.16
CA VAL A 417 7.44 -0.19 -25.11
C VAL A 417 6.02 -0.19 -25.68
N MET A 418 5.17 -1.08 -25.18
CA MET A 418 3.76 -1.18 -25.57
C MET A 418 2.85 -1.54 -24.40
N HIS A 419 1.57 -1.15 -24.49
CA HIS A 419 0.53 -1.59 -23.58
C HIS A 419 -0.22 -2.80 -24.16
N ILE A 420 -0.62 -3.75 -23.32
CA ILE A 420 -1.37 -4.95 -23.73
C ILE A 420 -2.44 -5.29 -22.69
N GLY A 421 -3.66 -5.56 -23.14
CA GLY A 421 -4.79 -5.92 -22.29
C GLY A 421 -5.73 -4.75 -22.00
N SER A 422 -6.47 -4.83 -20.90
CA SER A 422 -7.38 -3.76 -20.48
C SER A 422 -6.60 -2.54 -19.96
N PRO A 423 -7.03 -1.30 -20.24
CA PRO A 423 -6.44 -0.10 -19.65
C PRO A 423 -6.46 -0.14 -18.12
N SER A 424 -5.40 0.36 -17.50
CA SER A 424 -5.22 0.33 -16.04
C SER A 424 -4.36 1.50 -15.59
N CYS A 425 -4.58 1.98 -14.37
CA CYS A 425 -3.72 2.97 -13.74
C CYS A 425 -2.28 2.46 -13.58
N GLY A 426 -1.31 3.37 -13.71
CA GLY A 426 0.12 3.07 -13.69
C GLY A 426 0.76 2.79 -15.06
N MET A 427 0.00 2.47 -16.11
CA MET A 427 0.53 2.23 -17.46
C MET A 427 1.34 3.43 -18.01
N ASN A 428 0.74 4.62 -18.00
CA ASN A 428 1.41 5.83 -18.51
C ASN A 428 2.62 6.24 -17.66
N ALA A 429 2.56 6.03 -16.34
CA ALA A 429 3.69 6.28 -15.42
C ALA A 429 4.87 5.33 -15.71
N ALA A 430 4.59 4.08 -16.09
CA ALA A 430 5.60 3.12 -16.52
C ALA A 430 6.26 3.60 -17.83
N VAL A 431 5.49 3.93 -18.88
CA VAL A 431 6.06 4.42 -20.15
C VAL A 431 6.94 5.65 -19.94
N ARG A 432 6.47 6.63 -19.18
CA ARG A 432 7.26 7.83 -18.87
C ARG A 432 8.61 7.48 -18.25
N THR A 433 8.57 6.63 -17.24
CA THR A 433 9.78 6.22 -16.51
C THR A 433 10.72 5.46 -17.43
N PHE A 434 10.20 4.58 -18.27
CA PHE A 434 10.99 3.80 -19.23
C PHE A 434 11.70 4.70 -20.24
N VAL A 435 10.98 5.66 -20.83
CA VAL A 435 11.52 6.62 -21.80
C VAL A 435 12.65 7.44 -21.17
N ARG A 436 12.38 8.14 -20.06
CA ARG A 436 13.39 9.00 -19.42
C ARG A 436 14.58 8.21 -18.90
N TYR A 437 14.35 7.07 -18.25
CA TYR A 437 15.44 6.26 -17.71
C TYR A 437 16.34 5.73 -18.83
N SER A 438 15.77 5.24 -19.94
CA SER A 438 16.54 4.68 -21.05
C SER A 438 17.36 5.74 -21.80
N ILE A 439 16.81 6.94 -21.99
CA ILE A 439 17.54 8.05 -22.65
C ILE A 439 18.76 8.47 -21.83
N CYS A 440 18.70 8.46 -20.49
CA CYS A 440 19.88 8.71 -19.63
C CYS A 440 21.04 7.73 -19.88
N HIS A 441 20.76 6.56 -20.46
CA HIS A 441 21.72 5.52 -20.79
C HIS A 441 21.92 5.38 -22.31
N LYS A 442 21.82 6.49 -23.07
CA LYS A 442 22.10 6.57 -24.53
C LYS A 442 21.24 5.69 -25.43
N CYS A 443 20.11 5.18 -24.93
CA CYS A 443 19.19 4.38 -25.72
C CYS A 443 18.15 5.25 -26.43
N ARG A 444 17.71 4.82 -27.62
CA ARG A 444 16.56 5.38 -28.33
C ARG A 444 15.32 4.57 -27.95
N VAL A 445 14.20 5.24 -27.71
CA VAL A 445 12.98 4.58 -27.23
C VAL A 445 11.86 4.79 -28.22
N TYR A 446 11.23 3.70 -28.63
CA TYR A 446 10.03 3.69 -29.46
C TYR A 446 8.83 3.27 -28.64
N THR A 447 7.71 3.95 -28.83
CA THR A 447 6.41 3.46 -28.36
C THR A 447 5.66 2.82 -29.51
N ILE A 448 4.95 1.73 -29.21
CA ILE A 448 4.10 1.04 -30.17
C ILE A 448 2.66 1.36 -29.81
N LYS A 449 1.92 1.99 -30.73
CA LYS A 449 0.50 2.29 -30.53
C LYS A 449 -0.36 1.05 -30.73
N ASP A 450 -1.49 0.97 -30.05
CA ASP A 450 -2.56 -0.02 -30.27
C ASP A 450 -2.09 -1.49 -30.23
N SER A 451 -1.13 -1.79 -29.35
CA SER A 451 -0.62 -3.15 -29.10
C SER A 451 -0.12 -3.85 -30.38
N PHE A 452 -0.48 -5.12 -30.61
CA PHE A 452 0.00 -5.88 -31.77
C PHE A 452 -0.64 -5.46 -33.09
N GLU A 453 -1.85 -4.89 -33.08
CA GLU A 453 -2.49 -4.38 -34.30
C GLU A 453 -1.71 -3.18 -34.84
N GLY A 454 -1.40 -2.21 -33.99
CA GLY A 454 -0.58 -1.08 -34.40
C GLY A 454 0.88 -1.46 -34.67
N LEU A 455 1.42 -2.49 -34.00
CA LEU A 455 2.74 -3.06 -34.33
C LEU A 455 2.77 -3.56 -35.79
N LEU A 456 1.80 -4.37 -36.19
CA LEU A 456 1.69 -4.93 -37.55
C LEU A 456 1.53 -3.83 -38.61
N ASP A 457 0.77 -2.80 -38.28
CA ASP A 457 0.59 -1.59 -39.11
C ASP A 457 1.85 -0.71 -39.17
N GLY A 458 2.86 -0.95 -38.32
CA GLY A 458 4.08 -0.16 -38.25
C GLY A 458 3.93 1.18 -37.51
N ARG A 459 2.98 1.29 -36.57
CA ARG A 459 2.71 2.48 -35.75
C ARG A 459 3.71 2.64 -34.60
N PHE A 460 4.97 2.82 -34.95
CA PHE A 460 6.06 3.15 -34.02
C PHE A 460 6.25 4.66 -33.94
N GLU A 461 6.40 5.18 -32.74
CA GLU A 461 6.70 6.59 -32.47
C GLU A 461 7.97 6.69 -31.63
N GLU A 462 9.01 7.35 -32.14
CA GLU A 462 10.22 7.63 -31.37
C GLU A 462 9.93 8.70 -30.31
N MET A 463 10.29 8.40 -29.07
CA MET A 463 10.04 9.26 -27.92
C MET A 463 11.30 10.02 -27.52
N ASP A 464 11.14 11.31 -27.26
CA ASP A 464 12.17 12.14 -26.63
C ASP A 464 11.90 12.34 -25.12
N TRP A 465 12.79 13.07 -24.45
CA TRP A 465 12.66 13.34 -23.01
C TRP A 465 11.35 14.04 -22.62
N ASN A 466 10.84 14.91 -23.49
CA ASN A 466 9.70 15.80 -23.24
C ASN A 466 8.36 15.22 -23.69
N SER A 467 8.37 14.21 -24.56
CA SER A 467 7.21 13.51 -25.11
C SER A 467 6.31 12.89 -24.04
N VAL A 468 6.90 12.53 -22.90
CA VAL A 468 6.23 11.88 -21.76
C VAL A 468 5.96 12.81 -20.57
N ASN A 469 6.04 14.13 -20.76
CA ASN A 469 5.79 15.10 -19.70
C ASN A 469 4.34 15.04 -19.21
N ASN A 470 4.14 14.97 -17.89
CA ASN A 470 2.82 14.89 -17.23
C ASN A 470 2.03 13.59 -17.49
N TRP A 471 2.70 12.52 -17.90
CA TRP A 471 2.03 11.22 -18.11
C TRP A 471 1.76 10.48 -16.79
N THR A 472 2.49 10.80 -15.71
CA THR A 472 2.45 10.02 -14.45
C THR A 472 1.06 10.01 -13.82
N MET A 473 0.32 11.11 -13.90
CA MET A 473 -0.94 11.27 -13.18
C MET A 473 -2.13 10.53 -13.80
N TYR A 474 -2.16 10.43 -15.12
CA TYR A 474 -3.32 9.94 -15.86
C TYR A 474 -3.44 8.42 -15.80
N GLY A 475 -4.64 7.93 -15.52
CA GLY A 475 -5.00 6.53 -15.76
C GLY A 475 -5.21 6.23 -17.25
N GLY A 476 -5.74 5.04 -17.53
CA GLY A 476 -5.96 4.58 -18.91
C GLY A 476 -4.66 4.29 -19.66
N SER A 477 -4.69 4.42 -20.99
CA SER A 477 -3.57 4.10 -21.87
C SER A 477 -3.43 5.14 -22.99
N PHE A 478 -2.37 5.93 -22.97
CA PHE A 478 -2.06 6.89 -24.05
C PHE A 478 -1.50 6.26 -25.32
N LEU A 479 -0.98 5.03 -25.20
CA LEU A 479 -0.53 4.27 -26.36
C LEU A 479 -1.68 3.53 -27.06
N GLY A 480 -2.88 3.47 -26.46
CA GLY A 480 -3.89 2.49 -26.83
C GLY A 480 -3.52 1.12 -26.27
N SER A 481 -4.51 0.32 -25.87
CA SER A 481 -4.28 -1.01 -25.31
C SER A 481 -5.37 -1.97 -25.79
N GLN A 482 -4.95 -3.03 -26.46
CA GLN A 482 -5.80 -4.08 -27.01
C GLN A 482 -5.49 -5.42 -26.37
N LYS A 483 -6.45 -6.35 -26.44
CA LYS A 483 -6.30 -7.73 -25.90
C LYS A 483 -5.77 -8.73 -26.94
N SER A 484 -5.38 -8.25 -28.13
CA SER A 484 -4.82 -9.11 -29.17
C SER A 484 -3.49 -9.72 -28.71
N LEU A 485 -3.23 -10.94 -29.18
CA LEU A 485 -2.00 -11.69 -28.92
C LEU A 485 -1.13 -11.67 -30.17
N PRO A 486 0.20 -11.87 -30.06
CA PRO A 486 1.10 -11.92 -31.21
C PRO A 486 0.80 -13.10 -32.15
N SER A 487 0.03 -14.09 -31.70
CA SER A 487 -0.41 -15.24 -32.50
C SER A 487 -1.28 -14.89 -33.71
N ILE A 488 -1.78 -13.65 -33.80
CA ILE A 488 -2.53 -13.18 -34.98
C ILE A 488 -1.68 -13.21 -36.26
N ASP A 489 -0.38 -12.87 -36.17
CA ASP A 489 0.59 -12.92 -37.27
C ASP A 489 2.02 -12.84 -36.69
N LEU A 490 2.58 -13.98 -36.26
CA LEU A 490 3.91 -14.02 -35.65
C LEU A 490 5.02 -13.58 -36.61
N GLU A 491 4.90 -13.94 -37.89
CA GLU A 491 5.87 -13.56 -38.91
C GLU A 491 5.86 -12.06 -39.16
N GLY A 492 4.66 -11.46 -39.26
CA GLY A 492 4.48 -10.02 -39.34
C GLY A 492 5.05 -9.28 -38.13
N VAL A 493 4.80 -9.77 -36.91
CA VAL A 493 5.35 -9.18 -35.68
C VAL A 493 6.88 -9.24 -35.70
N ALA A 494 7.48 -10.40 -35.99
CA ALA A 494 8.91 -10.57 -36.08
C ALA A 494 9.55 -9.66 -37.15
N ARG A 495 8.93 -9.59 -38.34
CA ARG A 495 9.37 -8.74 -39.44
C ARG A 495 9.37 -7.26 -39.03
N ARG A 496 8.32 -6.77 -38.38
CA ARG A 496 8.24 -5.38 -37.92
C ARG A 496 9.27 -5.04 -36.85
N LEU A 497 9.49 -5.94 -35.87
CA LEU A 497 10.54 -5.73 -34.87
C LEU A 497 11.94 -5.65 -35.51
N ALA A 498 12.19 -6.46 -36.54
CA ALA A 498 13.43 -6.41 -37.31
C ALA A 498 13.56 -5.13 -38.16
N GLU A 499 12.48 -4.68 -38.82
CA GLU A 499 12.44 -3.44 -39.62
C GLU A 499 12.81 -2.20 -38.80
N PHE A 500 12.34 -2.12 -37.55
CA PHE A 500 12.67 -1.02 -36.63
C PHE A 500 13.95 -1.25 -35.82
N HIS A 501 14.65 -2.37 -36.06
CA HIS A 501 15.86 -2.77 -35.35
C HIS A 501 15.69 -2.72 -33.82
N ILE A 502 14.61 -3.30 -33.30
CA ILE A 502 14.34 -3.31 -31.86
C ILE A 502 15.29 -4.29 -31.16
N HIS A 503 16.00 -3.80 -30.14
CA HIS A 503 16.99 -4.56 -29.37
C HIS A 503 16.47 -5.03 -28.01
N ALA A 504 15.39 -4.44 -27.50
CA ALA A 504 14.69 -4.94 -26.32
C ALA A 504 13.23 -4.46 -26.30
N LEU A 505 12.35 -5.21 -25.66
CA LEU A 505 10.91 -4.92 -25.62
C LEU A 505 10.36 -4.93 -24.18
N LEU A 506 9.70 -3.85 -23.80
CA LEU A 506 8.91 -3.74 -22.57
C LEU A 506 7.41 -3.87 -22.90
N MET A 507 6.75 -4.81 -22.24
CA MET A 507 5.31 -5.00 -22.30
C MET A 507 4.69 -4.63 -20.95
N VAL A 508 3.76 -3.66 -20.93
CA VAL A 508 3.05 -3.27 -19.70
C VAL A 508 1.60 -3.69 -19.82
N GLY A 509 1.12 -4.57 -18.94
CA GLY A 509 -0.23 -5.06 -19.12
C GLY A 509 -0.67 -6.26 -18.29
N GLY A 510 -1.82 -6.78 -18.69
CA GLY A 510 -2.55 -7.85 -18.02
C GLY A 510 -1.98 -9.25 -18.24
N PHE A 511 -2.84 -10.25 -18.07
CA PHE A 511 -2.53 -11.64 -18.43
C PHE A 511 -2.15 -11.78 -19.92
N GLU A 512 -2.74 -10.97 -20.81
CA GLU A 512 -2.35 -10.94 -22.23
C GLU A 512 -0.90 -10.51 -22.44
N ALA A 513 -0.36 -9.58 -21.62
CA ALA A 513 1.03 -9.17 -21.73
C ALA A 513 1.99 -10.31 -21.36
N PHE A 514 1.68 -11.00 -20.25
CA PHE A 514 2.39 -12.21 -19.84
C PHE A 514 2.34 -13.28 -20.94
N HIS A 515 1.15 -13.60 -21.43
CA HIS A 515 0.96 -14.63 -22.46
C HIS A 515 1.65 -14.25 -23.78
N SER A 516 1.64 -12.96 -24.15
CA SER A 516 2.32 -12.48 -25.35
C SER A 516 3.83 -12.66 -25.26
N CYS A 517 4.42 -12.31 -24.11
CA CYS A 517 5.84 -12.54 -23.86
C CYS A 517 6.20 -14.03 -23.93
N LEU A 518 5.36 -14.89 -23.33
CA LEU A 518 5.54 -16.34 -23.38
C LEU A 518 5.50 -16.87 -24.82
N ILE A 519 4.50 -16.47 -25.62
CA ILE A 519 4.40 -16.89 -27.04
C ILE A 519 5.64 -16.47 -27.82
N MET A 520 6.13 -15.24 -27.63
CA MET A 520 7.33 -14.75 -28.30
C MET A 520 8.59 -15.51 -27.84
N ALA A 521 8.72 -15.78 -26.54
CA ALA A 521 9.84 -16.54 -25.97
C ALA A 521 9.90 -17.96 -26.54
N GLU A 522 8.78 -18.68 -26.55
CA GLU A 522 8.68 -20.05 -27.09
C GLU A 522 9.01 -20.12 -28.58
N ASN A 523 8.82 -19.03 -29.33
CA ASN A 523 9.07 -18.97 -30.77
C ASN A 523 10.43 -18.34 -31.15
N ARG A 524 11.33 -18.11 -30.19
CA ARG A 524 12.72 -17.66 -30.44
C ARG A 524 13.49 -18.55 -31.43
N HIS A 525 13.24 -19.86 -31.41
CA HIS A 525 13.87 -20.81 -32.33
C HIS A 525 13.45 -20.64 -33.80
N LYS A 526 12.31 -19.99 -34.07
CA LYS A 526 11.79 -19.74 -35.43
C LYS A 526 12.11 -18.34 -35.93
N TYR A 527 12.07 -17.35 -35.05
CA TYR A 527 12.18 -15.94 -35.41
C TYR A 527 13.33 -15.29 -34.65
N ALA A 528 14.42 -14.98 -35.36
CA ALA A 528 15.58 -14.30 -34.78
C ALA A 528 15.24 -12.93 -34.15
N ALA A 529 14.20 -12.25 -34.64
CA ALA A 529 13.72 -10.99 -34.08
C ALA A 529 13.14 -11.10 -32.66
N PHE A 530 12.79 -12.31 -32.21
CA PHE A 530 12.35 -12.55 -30.81
C PHE A 530 13.52 -12.87 -29.88
N CYS A 531 14.72 -13.09 -30.42
CA CYS A 531 15.95 -13.33 -29.65
C CYS A 531 16.52 -12.04 -29.06
N ILE A 532 15.66 -11.22 -28.45
CA ILE A 532 16.01 -9.99 -27.76
C ILE A 532 15.54 -10.07 -26.30
N PRO A 533 16.12 -9.28 -25.38
CA PRO A 533 15.58 -9.10 -24.05
C PRO A 533 14.13 -8.59 -24.07
N MET A 534 13.25 -9.28 -23.36
CA MET A 534 11.84 -8.94 -23.20
C MET A 534 11.48 -8.94 -21.73
N ALA A 535 10.68 -7.97 -21.31
CA ALA A 535 10.19 -7.90 -19.95
C ALA A 535 8.72 -7.50 -19.87
N VAL A 536 8.01 -8.06 -18.89
CA VAL A 536 6.62 -7.75 -18.58
C VAL A 536 6.53 -7.03 -17.24
N ILE A 537 5.82 -5.89 -17.23
CA ILE A 537 5.35 -5.25 -16.00
C ILE A 537 3.87 -5.58 -15.82
N PRO A 538 3.51 -6.37 -14.78
CA PRO A 538 2.13 -6.69 -14.45
C PRO A 538 1.30 -5.44 -14.17
N CYS A 539 0.31 -5.16 -15.00
CA CYS A 539 -0.58 -4.00 -14.88
C CYS A 539 -2.02 -4.37 -15.25
N THR A 540 -2.85 -4.52 -14.22
CA THR A 540 -4.26 -4.90 -14.31
C THR A 540 -4.92 -4.61 -12.97
N ILE A 541 -6.19 -4.22 -12.99
CA ILE A 541 -6.99 -4.09 -11.76
C ILE A 541 -7.26 -5.43 -11.09
N SER A 542 -7.24 -6.54 -11.84
CA SER A 542 -7.71 -7.85 -11.37
C SER A 542 -6.69 -8.61 -10.54
N ASN A 543 -5.42 -8.19 -10.59
CA ASN A 543 -4.29 -8.89 -9.98
C ASN A 543 -4.28 -10.40 -10.28
N ASN A 544 -4.51 -10.74 -11.55
CA ASN A 544 -4.70 -12.11 -12.04
C ASN A 544 -3.50 -12.60 -12.87
N ILE A 545 -2.29 -12.14 -12.57
CA ILE A 545 -1.09 -12.47 -13.33
C ILE A 545 -0.18 -13.35 -12.47
N PRO A 546 0.30 -14.50 -12.98
CA PRO A 546 1.23 -15.35 -12.24
C PRO A 546 2.56 -14.63 -11.97
N GLY A 547 3.22 -15.02 -10.89
CA GLY A 547 4.54 -14.49 -10.52
C GLY A 547 4.51 -13.14 -9.80
N THR A 548 3.34 -12.59 -9.45
CA THR A 548 3.25 -11.38 -8.62
C THR A 548 2.08 -11.43 -7.63
N ASP A 549 2.31 -10.89 -6.44
CA ASP A 549 1.28 -10.66 -5.42
C ASP A 549 0.47 -9.38 -5.66
N LEU A 550 1.00 -8.44 -6.47
CA LEU A 550 0.40 -7.13 -6.67
C LEU A 550 0.76 -6.55 -8.05
N SER A 551 -0.23 -6.44 -8.92
CA SER A 551 -0.12 -5.75 -10.21
C SER A 551 -0.42 -4.26 -10.09
N LEU A 552 0.15 -3.46 -10.99
CA LEU A 552 -0.16 -2.02 -11.08
C LEU A 552 -1.64 -1.80 -11.45
N GLY A 553 -2.26 -0.82 -10.80
CA GLY A 553 -3.63 -0.38 -11.01
C GLY A 553 -4.64 -1.01 -10.06
N CYS A 554 -4.26 -2.08 -9.35
CA CYS A 554 -5.17 -2.73 -8.41
C CYS A 554 -5.40 -1.88 -7.15
N ASP A 555 -4.42 -1.08 -6.70
CA ASP A 555 -4.62 -0.16 -5.57
C ASP A 555 -5.60 0.96 -5.92
N THR A 556 -5.46 1.56 -7.10
CA THR A 556 -6.44 2.53 -7.61
C THR A 556 -7.84 1.91 -7.65
N ALA A 557 -7.98 0.70 -8.19
CA ALA A 557 -9.27 0.00 -8.25
C ALA A 557 -9.87 -0.27 -6.85
N LEU A 558 -9.04 -0.69 -5.89
CA LEU A 558 -9.49 -0.93 -4.52
C LEU A 558 -10.00 0.36 -3.85
N ASN A 559 -9.35 1.50 -4.08
CA ASN A 559 -9.79 2.79 -3.56
C ASN A 559 -11.17 3.17 -4.15
N GLU A 560 -11.36 3.04 -5.46
CA GLU A 560 -12.65 3.32 -6.12
C GLU A 560 -13.78 2.43 -5.58
N ILE A 561 -13.51 1.12 -5.40
CA ILE A 561 -14.49 0.18 -4.84
C ILE A 561 -14.83 0.56 -3.39
N CYS A 562 -13.81 0.87 -2.57
CA CYS A 562 -14.02 1.27 -1.18
C CYS A 562 -14.85 2.54 -1.08
N GLU A 563 -14.60 3.55 -1.92
CA GLU A 563 -15.39 4.79 -1.92
C GLU A 563 -16.86 4.52 -2.24
N VAL A 564 -17.15 3.67 -3.23
CA VAL A 564 -18.53 3.29 -3.54
C VAL A 564 -19.17 2.52 -2.39
N ILE A 565 -18.47 1.56 -1.80
CA ILE A 565 -19.00 0.80 -0.65
C ILE A 565 -19.28 1.74 0.53
N ASP A 566 -18.42 2.72 0.80
CA ASP A 566 -18.64 3.69 1.88
C ASP A 566 -19.91 4.52 1.65
N LYS A 567 -20.17 4.96 0.41
CA LYS A 567 -21.43 5.62 0.02
C LYS A 567 -22.65 4.70 0.19
N LEU A 568 -22.50 3.42 -0.17
CA LEU A 568 -23.57 2.41 0.01
C LEU A 568 -23.86 2.15 1.49
N LYS A 569 -22.84 2.09 2.35
CA LYS A 569 -23.02 1.99 3.81
C LYS A 569 -23.83 3.14 4.35
N GLN A 570 -23.49 4.37 3.96
CA GLN A 570 -24.23 5.55 4.38
C GLN A 570 -25.70 5.48 3.94
N SER A 571 -25.97 5.02 2.72
CA SER A 571 -27.34 4.78 2.22
C SER A 571 -28.07 3.70 3.02
N ALA A 572 -27.38 2.60 3.37
CA ALA A 572 -27.94 1.49 4.13
C ALA A 572 -28.36 1.92 5.54
N ILE A 573 -27.47 2.64 6.24
CA ILE A 573 -27.74 3.19 7.59
C ILE A 573 -28.96 4.11 7.55
N GLY A 574 -29.07 4.98 6.53
CA GLY A 574 -30.19 5.91 6.41
C GLY A 574 -31.56 5.23 6.22
N THR A 575 -31.63 4.08 5.54
CA THR A 575 -32.91 3.38 5.32
C THR A 575 -33.19 2.27 6.33
N LYS A 576 -32.18 1.87 7.11
CA LYS A 576 -32.18 0.75 8.06
C LYS A 576 -32.47 -0.61 7.42
N ARG A 577 -31.95 -1.67 8.04
CA ARG A 577 -32.17 -3.08 7.66
C ARG A 577 -32.00 -3.32 6.16
N ARG A 578 -30.85 -2.90 5.61
CA ARG A 578 -30.57 -2.99 4.17
C ARG A 578 -29.33 -3.80 3.87
N VAL A 579 -29.47 -4.71 2.92
CA VAL A 579 -28.41 -5.54 2.37
C VAL A 579 -28.02 -5.04 0.99
N PHE A 580 -26.73 -4.85 0.74
CA PHE A 580 -26.18 -4.56 -0.58
C PHE A 580 -25.33 -5.73 -1.08
N ILE A 581 -25.57 -6.14 -2.31
CA ILE A 581 -24.69 -7.03 -3.07
C ILE A 581 -23.94 -6.17 -4.09
N VAL A 582 -22.62 -6.11 -3.96
CA VAL A 582 -21.74 -5.28 -4.77
C VAL A 582 -20.94 -6.19 -5.70
N GLU A 583 -21.23 -6.13 -7.00
CA GLU A 583 -20.48 -6.89 -7.99
C GLU A 583 -19.21 -6.15 -8.40
N THR A 584 -18.06 -6.79 -8.18
CA THR A 584 -16.73 -6.30 -8.58
C THR A 584 -16.27 -6.98 -9.87
N MET A 585 -15.36 -6.32 -10.58
CA MET A 585 -14.57 -6.95 -11.64
C MET A 585 -13.52 -7.89 -11.01
N GLY A 586 -12.62 -8.42 -11.83
CA GLY A 586 -11.61 -9.41 -11.42
C GLY A 586 -11.61 -10.67 -12.29
N GLY A 587 -12.63 -10.83 -13.15
CA GLY A 587 -12.82 -12.06 -13.91
C GLY A 587 -13.05 -13.23 -12.95
N TYR A 588 -12.24 -14.28 -13.10
CA TYR A 588 -12.22 -15.43 -12.18
C TYR A 588 -11.35 -15.20 -10.94
N CYS A 589 -10.59 -14.09 -10.87
CA CYS A 589 -9.80 -13.75 -9.69
C CYS A 589 -10.65 -12.98 -8.67
N GLY A 590 -10.82 -13.54 -7.47
CA GLY A 590 -11.55 -12.97 -6.34
C GLY A 590 -10.83 -11.87 -5.56
N PHE A 591 -9.64 -11.44 -6.02
CA PHE A 591 -8.78 -10.47 -5.33
C PHE A 591 -9.53 -9.17 -4.98
N LEU A 592 -10.13 -8.52 -5.99
CA LEU A 592 -10.85 -7.26 -5.79
C LEU A 592 -12.04 -7.43 -4.84
N ALA A 593 -12.84 -8.49 -5.00
CA ALA A 593 -13.98 -8.76 -4.12
C ALA A 593 -13.53 -8.93 -2.65
N THR A 594 -12.49 -9.73 -2.42
CA THR A 594 -12.00 -10.06 -1.07
C THR A 594 -11.30 -8.87 -0.41
N LEU A 595 -10.34 -8.23 -1.09
CA LEU A 595 -9.59 -7.14 -0.49
C LEU A 595 -10.46 -5.90 -0.30
N SER A 596 -11.33 -5.58 -1.26
CA SER A 596 -12.28 -4.48 -1.08
C SER A 596 -13.23 -4.73 0.08
N ALA A 597 -13.67 -5.98 0.30
CA ALA A 597 -14.49 -6.34 1.45
C ALA A 597 -13.74 -6.16 2.77
N LEU A 598 -12.47 -6.57 2.82
CA LEU A 598 -11.63 -6.40 4.00
C LEU A 598 -11.36 -4.91 4.30
N CYS A 599 -11.01 -4.13 3.29
CA CYS A 599 -10.70 -2.69 3.40
C CYS A 599 -11.94 -1.86 3.71
N SER A 600 -13.09 -2.22 3.15
CA SER A 600 -14.35 -1.53 3.43
C SER A 600 -15.05 -2.07 4.67
N GLY A 601 -14.65 -3.21 5.25
CA GLY A 601 -15.40 -3.86 6.32
C GLY A 601 -16.79 -4.30 5.88
N ALA A 602 -16.89 -4.82 4.65
CA ALA A 602 -18.01 -5.62 4.19
C ALA A 602 -18.06 -6.94 4.98
N ASP A 603 -19.20 -7.61 4.90
CA ASP A 603 -19.56 -8.72 5.78
C ASP A 603 -19.34 -10.09 5.14
N ASN A 604 -19.27 -10.16 3.80
CA ASN A 604 -18.93 -11.38 3.07
C ASN A 604 -18.38 -11.06 1.67
N ALA A 605 -17.69 -12.01 1.05
CA ALA A 605 -17.24 -11.94 -0.33
C ALA A 605 -17.48 -13.29 -1.05
N TYR A 606 -18.23 -13.29 -2.15
CA TYR A 606 -18.34 -14.46 -3.03
C TYR A 606 -17.29 -14.40 -4.12
N ILE A 607 -16.46 -15.44 -4.19
CA ILE A 607 -15.34 -15.53 -5.11
C ILE A 607 -15.37 -16.87 -5.86
N PHE A 608 -14.59 -16.98 -6.94
CA PHE A 608 -14.55 -18.21 -7.75
C PHE A 608 -13.72 -19.30 -7.08
N GLU A 609 -12.66 -18.89 -6.39
CA GLU A 609 -11.70 -19.75 -5.71
C GLU A 609 -12.33 -20.57 -4.57
N GLU A 610 -13.38 -20.04 -3.93
CA GLU A 610 -14.14 -20.72 -2.87
C GLU A 610 -15.53 -21.07 -3.39
N LYS A 611 -15.76 -22.37 -3.64
CA LYS A 611 -17.08 -22.85 -4.06
C LYS A 611 -18.10 -22.67 -2.93
N PHE A 612 -19.24 -22.09 -3.28
CA PHE A 612 -20.38 -21.89 -2.38
C PHE A 612 -21.65 -22.51 -2.98
N THR A 613 -22.58 -22.88 -2.09
CA THR A 613 -23.84 -23.55 -2.41
C THR A 613 -25.04 -22.72 -1.98
N ILE A 614 -26.24 -23.18 -2.34
CA ILE A 614 -27.49 -22.55 -1.87
C ILE A 614 -27.62 -22.63 -0.35
N ASP A 615 -27.12 -23.70 0.27
CA ASP A 615 -27.22 -23.83 1.73
C ASP A 615 -26.26 -22.86 2.45
N ASP A 616 -25.07 -22.61 1.90
CA ASP A 616 -24.16 -21.57 2.41
C ASP A 616 -24.84 -20.18 2.34
N MET A 617 -25.50 -19.87 1.21
CA MET A 617 -26.26 -18.62 1.07
C MET A 617 -27.46 -18.52 2.05
N LYS A 618 -28.10 -19.64 2.40
CA LYS A 618 -29.15 -19.66 3.43
C LYS A 618 -28.56 -19.36 4.81
N THR A 619 -27.41 -19.95 5.13
CA THR A 619 -26.67 -19.66 6.37
C THR A 619 -26.28 -18.18 6.43
N ASP A 620 -25.80 -17.60 5.33
CA ASP A 620 -25.50 -16.18 5.27
C ASP A 620 -26.73 -15.30 5.57
N VAL A 621 -27.91 -15.69 5.07
CA VAL A 621 -29.17 -14.99 5.39
C VAL A 621 -29.53 -15.11 6.88
N GLN A 622 -29.24 -16.24 7.53
CA GLN A 622 -29.41 -16.38 8.98
C GLN A 622 -28.48 -15.44 9.75
N VAL A 623 -27.20 -15.39 9.38
CA VAL A 623 -26.21 -14.46 9.96
C VAL A 623 -26.66 -13.01 9.79
N ILE A 624 -27.23 -12.65 8.63
CA ILE A 624 -27.80 -11.32 8.39
C ILE A 624 -28.93 -11.03 9.40
N PHE A 625 -29.83 -11.99 9.64
CA PHE A 625 -30.91 -11.80 10.60
C PHE A 625 -30.40 -11.57 12.01
N GLU A 626 -29.47 -12.39 12.47
CA GLU A 626 -28.88 -12.30 13.81
C GLU A 626 -28.26 -10.92 14.03
N LYS A 627 -27.40 -10.50 13.10
CA LYS A 627 -26.78 -9.16 13.11
C LYS A 627 -27.80 -8.04 13.15
N ILE A 628 -28.85 -8.11 12.33
CA ILE A 628 -29.89 -7.09 12.29
C ILE A 628 -30.71 -7.07 13.58
N THR A 629 -30.97 -8.22 14.20
CA THR A 629 -31.67 -8.29 15.49
C THR A 629 -30.84 -7.78 16.66
N GLU A 630 -29.52 -7.95 16.60
CA GLU A 630 -28.58 -7.47 17.62
C GLU A 630 -28.20 -5.98 17.46
N GLY A 631 -28.69 -5.31 16.40
CA GLY A 631 -28.60 -3.87 16.24
C GLY A 631 -27.86 -3.39 14.99
N GLU A 632 -27.33 -4.27 14.13
CA GLU A 632 -26.75 -3.83 12.85
C GLU A 632 -27.83 -3.35 11.89
N GLU A 633 -27.65 -2.16 11.30
CA GLU A 633 -28.62 -1.61 10.36
C GLU A 633 -28.31 -1.94 8.88
N ARG A 634 -27.15 -2.55 8.61
CA ARG A 634 -26.67 -2.85 7.26
C ARG A 634 -25.96 -4.20 7.17
N TYR A 635 -25.90 -4.75 5.96
CA TYR A 635 -25.02 -5.86 5.61
C TYR A 635 -24.52 -5.70 4.18
N ILE A 636 -23.24 -5.94 3.92
CA ILE A 636 -22.66 -5.78 2.58
C ILE A 636 -21.96 -7.06 2.15
N VAL A 637 -22.29 -7.51 0.95
CA VAL A 637 -21.64 -8.65 0.28
C VAL A 637 -20.93 -8.13 -0.95
N THR A 638 -19.65 -8.42 -1.10
CA THR A 638 -18.98 -8.28 -2.40
C THR A 638 -19.09 -9.58 -3.19
N ARG A 639 -19.17 -9.50 -4.51
CA ARG A 639 -19.20 -10.68 -5.39
C ARG A 639 -18.31 -10.43 -6.58
N SER A 640 -17.37 -11.34 -6.85
CA SER A 640 -16.63 -11.33 -8.11
C SER A 640 -17.53 -11.68 -9.30
N GLN A 641 -17.32 -11.02 -10.44
CA GLN A 641 -18.13 -11.16 -11.65
C GLN A 641 -18.38 -12.64 -12.04
N TYR A 642 -17.33 -13.47 -12.02
CA TYR A 642 -17.38 -14.89 -12.36
C TYR A 642 -17.25 -15.82 -11.15
N ALA A 643 -17.68 -15.37 -9.97
CA ALA A 643 -17.68 -16.21 -8.76
C ALA A 643 -18.44 -17.54 -8.97
N ASN A 644 -19.54 -17.52 -9.71
CA ASN A 644 -20.28 -18.70 -10.15
C ASN A 644 -21.12 -18.35 -11.39
N GLU A 645 -21.21 -19.28 -12.33
CA GLU A 645 -21.98 -19.14 -13.57
C GLU A 645 -23.50 -19.06 -13.32
N ASN A 646 -24.01 -19.91 -12.43
CA ASN A 646 -25.44 -20.03 -12.15
C ASN A 646 -25.91 -19.06 -11.06
N PHE A 647 -25.07 -18.82 -10.05
CA PHE A 647 -25.38 -17.91 -8.95
C PHE A 647 -25.00 -16.48 -9.31
N THR A 648 -25.76 -15.93 -10.26
CA THR A 648 -25.64 -14.54 -10.70
C THR A 648 -26.00 -13.56 -9.58
N THR A 649 -25.51 -12.32 -9.68
CA THR A 649 -25.88 -11.25 -8.74
C THR A 649 -27.39 -11.06 -8.61
N GLN A 650 -28.12 -11.23 -9.71
CA GLN A 650 -29.57 -11.14 -9.72
C GLN A 650 -30.24 -12.35 -9.03
N PHE A 651 -29.70 -13.56 -9.20
CA PHE A 651 -30.17 -14.75 -8.47
C PHE A 651 -30.00 -14.57 -6.96
N ILE A 652 -28.80 -14.17 -6.50
CA ILE A 652 -28.52 -13.96 -5.07
C ILE A 652 -29.45 -12.89 -4.50
N LYS A 653 -29.68 -11.79 -5.23
CA LYS A 653 -30.65 -10.75 -4.84
C LYS A 653 -32.05 -11.34 -4.64
N GLN A 654 -32.54 -12.16 -5.57
CA GLN A 654 -33.87 -12.76 -5.48
C GLN A 654 -33.97 -13.71 -4.29
N LEU A 655 -32.98 -14.59 -4.13
CA LEU A 655 -32.89 -15.51 -2.99
C LEU A 655 -32.90 -14.76 -1.66
N TYR A 656 -32.03 -13.76 -1.50
CA TYR A 656 -31.95 -12.97 -0.29
C TYR A 656 -33.23 -12.17 -0.03
N SER A 657 -33.88 -11.67 -1.08
CA SER A 657 -35.13 -10.90 -0.93
C SER A 657 -36.28 -11.78 -0.48
N GLU A 658 -36.37 -13.01 -0.96
CA GLU A 658 -37.45 -13.93 -0.59
C GLU A 658 -37.22 -14.51 0.81
N LEU A 659 -36.00 -14.99 1.10
CA LEU A 659 -35.68 -15.48 2.44
C LEU A 659 -35.72 -14.36 3.49
N GLY A 660 -35.26 -13.16 3.12
CA GLY A 660 -35.21 -11.94 3.94
C GLY A 660 -36.52 -11.20 4.16
N LYS A 661 -37.63 -11.70 3.58
CA LYS A 661 -38.89 -10.98 3.48
C LYS A 661 -39.45 -10.56 4.85
N GLY A 662 -39.78 -9.28 4.97
CA GLY A 662 -40.28 -8.68 6.21
C GLY A 662 -39.20 -8.40 7.27
N LYS A 663 -37.94 -8.76 7.01
CA LYS A 663 -36.82 -8.53 7.94
C LYS A 663 -35.83 -7.49 7.40
N PHE A 664 -35.44 -7.61 6.13
CA PHE A 664 -34.54 -6.65 5.47
C PHE A 664 -34.87 -6.48 3.98
N SER A 665 -34.29 -5.45 3.36
CA SER A 665 -34.38 -5.22 1.92
C SER A 665 -33.03 -5.45 1.23
N THR A 666 -33.02 -6.11 0.08
CA THR A 666 -31.80 -6.36 -0.70
C THR A 666 -31.72 -5.46 -1.92
N ARG A 667 -30.53 -4.92 -2.18
CA ARG A 667 -30.19 -4.12 -3.35
C ARG A 667 -28.90 -4.62 -3.98
N VAL A 668 -28.73 -4.32 -5.26
CA VAL A 668 -27.56 -4.70 -6.04
C VAL A 668 -26.91 -3.43 -6.56
N ASN A 669 -25.58 -3.41 -6.59
CA ASN A 669 -24.81 -2.45 -7.34
C ASN A 669 -23.75 -3.16 -8.17
N VAL A 670 -23.74 -2.94 -9.48
CA VAL A 670 -22.73 -3.48 -10.39
C VAL A 670 -21.79 -2.35 -10.75
N LEU A 671 -20.56 -2.39 -10.25
CA LEU A 671 -19.64 -1.25 -10.37
C LEU A 671 -19.15 -1.03 -11.80
N GLY A 672 -18.98 -2.11 -12.56
CA GLY A 672 -18.48 -2.06 -13.94
C GLY A 672 -17.13 -1.33 -14.04
N HIS A 673 -16.95 -0.56 -15.12
CA HIS A 673 -15.66 0.06 -15.47
C HIS A 673 -15.22 1.21 -14.56
N PHE A 674 -16.08 1.68 -13.65
CA PHE A 674 -15.68 2.67 -12.63
C PHE A 674 -14.45 2.22 -11.83
N GLN A 675 -14.30 0.90 -11.67
CA GLN A 675 -13.17 0.27 -10.97
C GLN A 675 -11.82 0.45 -11.66
N GLN A 676 -11.76 0.90 -12.93
CA GLN A 676 -10.49 1.22 -13.58
C GLN A 676 -9.85 2.51 -13.04
N GLY A 677 -10.62 3.34 -12.34
CA GLY A 677 -10.19 4.62 -11.82
C GLY A 677 -10.10 5.71 -12.89
N GLY A 678 -9.96 6.94 -12.43
CA GLY A 678 -9.64 8.10 -13.27
C GLY A 678 -8.15 8.38 -13.26
N ASN A 679 -7.70 9.14 -12.26
CA ASN A 679 -6.29 9.39 -12.03
C ASN A 679 -5.68 8.26 -11.19
N SER A 680 -4.43 7.90 -11.49
CA SER A 680 -3.74 6.82 -10.77
C SER A 680 -3.52 7.21 -9.31
N SER A 681 -3.64 6.25 -8.38
CA SER A 681 -3.31 6.46 -6.96
C SER A 681 -1.81 6.77 -6.79
N PRO A 682 -1.39 7.47 -5.71
CA PRO A 682 0.03 7.70 -5.42
C PRO A 682 0.83 6.40 -5.35
N PHE A 683 0.23 5.35 -4.78
CA PHE A 683 0.84 4.03 -4.69
C PHE A 683 1.13 3.43 -6.07
N ASP A 684 0.15 3.44 -6.98
CA ASP A 684 0.33 2.91 -8.34
C ASP A 684 1.33 3.76 -9.15
N ARG A 685 1.31 5.09 -9.01
CA ARG A 685 2.29 5.99 -9.64
C ARG A 685 3.72 5.67 -9.18
N LEU A 686 3.91 5.50 -7.87
CA LEU A 686 5.21 5.22 -7.27
C LEU A 686 5.72 3.83 -7.67
N ASN A 687 4.88 2.80 -7.59
CA ASN A 687 5.29 1.44 -7.94
C ASN A 687 5.55 1.28 -9.43
N ALA A 688 4.76 1.93 -10.31
CA ALA A 688 5.04 1.95 -11.73
C ALA A 688 6.44 2.50 -12.01
N THR A 689 6.80 3.61 -11.35
CA THR A 689 8.13 4.21 -11.46
C THR A 689 9.22 3.26 -10.97
N ARG A 690 9.08 2.68 -9.77
CA ARG A 690 10.07 1.78 -9.17
C ARG A 690 10.29 0.51 -9.99
N MET A 691 9.21 -0.14 -10.40
CA MET A 691 9.26 -1.38 -11.19
C MET A 691 9.91 -1.11 -12.54
N THR A 692 9.53 -0.01 -13.19
CA THR A 692 10.07 0.32 -14.50
C THR A 692 11.56 0.66 -14.47
N ILE A 693 12.05 1.37 -13.46
CA ILE A 693 13.50 1.62 -13.31
C ILE A 693 14.25 0.29 -13.27
N HIS A 694 13.76 -0.67 -12.49
CA HIS A 694 14.40 -1.98 -12.36
C HIS A 694 14.35 -2.76 -13.68
N VAL A 695 13.19 -2.80 -14.36
CA VAL A 695 13.07 -3.46 -15.67
C VAL A 695 13.96 -2.80 -16.73
N ALA A 696 14.02 -1.47 -16.76
CA ALA A 696 14.87 -0.76 -17.72
C ALA A 696 16.35 -1.08 -17.51
N GLN A 697 16.81 -1.16 -16.26
CA GLN A 697 18.17 -1.61 -15.93
C GLN A 697 18.44 -3.01 -16.51
N VAL A 698 17.53 -3.95 -16.27
CA VAL A 698 17.65 -5.35 -16.73
C VAL A 698 17.69 -5.42 -18.26
N LEU A 699 16.77 -4.74 -18.95
CA LEU A 699 16.70 -4.77 -20.41
C LEU A 699 17.96 -4.15 -21.05
N ILE A 700 18.46 -3.03 -20.51
CA ILE A 700 19.66 -2.36 -21.05
C ILE A 700 20.91 -3.22 -20.79
N SER A 701 21.06 -3.78 -19.59
CA SER A 701 22.18 -4.66 -19.25
C SER A 701 22.15 -5.94 -20.08
N ALA A 702 21.00 -6.60 -20.20
CA ALA A 702 20.85 -7.80 -21.01
C ALA A 702 21.13 -7.53 -22.50
N ALA A 703 20.72 -6.38 -23.02
CA ALA A 703 21.02 -5.97 -24.40
C ALA A 703 22.53 -5.75 -24.61
N ARG A 704 23.20 -5.08 -23.66
CA ARG A 704 24.66 -4.91 -23.67
C ARG A 704 25.39 -6.25 -23.65
N ASP A 705 24.99 -7.14 -22.75
CA ASP A 705 25.68 -8.41 -22.55
C ASP A 705 25.42 -9.40 -23.70
N SER A 706 24.39 -9.15 -24.51
CA SER A 706 23.98 -9.98 -25.65
C SER A 706 24.28 -9.36 -27.03
N ILE A 707 25.09 -8.29 -27.06
CA ILE A 707 25.45 -7.62 -28.31
C ILE A 707 26.38 -8.47 -29.18
N GLN A 708 26.13 -8.47 -30.48
CA GLN A 708 26.89 -9.18 -31.50
C GLN A 708 27.88 -8.25 -32.21
N GLN A 709 28.80 -8.82 -33.00
CA GLN A 709 29.83 -8.03 -33.72
C GLN A 709 29.25 -7.05 -34.74
N ASP A 710 28.07 -7.35 -35.29
CA ASP A 710 27.34 -6.49 -36.23
C ASP A 710 26.50 -5.39 -35.53
N GLY A 711 26.55 -5.33 -34.19
CA GLY A 711 25.78 -4.38 -33.38
C GLY A 711 24.34 -4.83 -33.10
N SER A 712 23.89 -5.97 -33.64
CA SER A 712 22.61 -6.57 -33.29
C SER A 712 22.63 -7.15 -31.87
N VAL A 713 21.46 -7.36 -31.28
CA VAL A 713 21.33 -8.03 -29.98
C VAL A 713 20.71 -9.40 -30.22
N TYR A 714 21.35 -10.44 -29.72
CA TYR A 714 20.88 -11.81 -29.86
C TYR A 714 21.03 -12.59 -28.56
N THR A 715 19.92 -13.08 -28.03
CA THR A 715 19.89 -13.94 -26.84
C THR A 715 18.72 -14.91 -26.84
N THR A 716 18.98 -16.12 -26.36
CA THR A 716 17.98 -17.17 -26.12
C THR A 716 17.89 -17.55 -24.65
N ASP A 717 18.58 -16.83 -23.75
CA ASP A 717 18.51 -17.09 -22.31
C ASP A 717 17.07 -16.86 -21.80
N PRO A 718 16.45 -17.84 -21.12
CA PRO A 718 15.15 -17.66 -20.49
C PRO A 718 15.11 -16.47 -19.50
N ASN A 719 16.24 -16.16 -18.86
CA ASN A 719 16.36 -15.00 -17.95
C ASN A 719 16.33 -13.64 -18.68
N HIS A 720 16.30 -13.64 -20.01
CA HIS A 720 16.07 -12.46 -20.83
C HIS A 720 14.64 -12.41 -21.41
N ALA A 721 13.72 -13.26 -20.96
CA ALA A 721 12.28 -13.13 -21.22
C ALA A 721 11.54 -13.26 -19.88
N VAL A 722 11.38 -12.15 -19.16
CA VAL A 722 11.02 -12.16 -17.73
C VAL A 722 9.77 -11.36 -17.41
N LEU A 723 9.14 -11.69 -16.31
CA LEU A 723 8.10 -10.89 -15.66
C LEU A 723 8.65 -10.33 -14.35
N LEU A 724 8.53 -9.02 -14.14
CA LEU A 724 8.89 -8.40 -12.87
C LEU A 724 7.67 -8.39 -11.94
N GLY A 725 7.65 -9.32 -11.00
CA GLY A 725 6.63 -9.39 -9.96
C GLY A 725 7.12 -8.85 -8.63
N ILE A 726 6.19 -8.41 -7.80
CA ILE A 726 6.41 -8.27 -6.36
C ILE A 726 6.03 -9.61 -5.72
N VAL A 727 6.99 -10.28 -5.11
CA VAL A 727 6.77 -11.54 -4.37
C VAL A 727 7.32 -11.35 -2.96
N ASP A 728 6.43 -11.47 -1.98
CA ASP A 728 6.72 -11.28 -0.56
C ASP A 728 7.38 -9.92 -0.26
N GLN A 729 8.68 -9.93 0.04
CA GLN A 729 9.44 -8.73 0.43
C GLN A 729 10.16 -8.07 -0.76
N THR A 730 10.22 -8.72 -1.93
CA THR A 730 11.17 -8.33 -2.98
C THR A 730 10.54 -8.24 -4.37
N ALA A 731 11.13 -7.39 -5.20
CA ALA A 731 10.85 -7.39 -6.62
C ALA A 731 11.68 -8.53 -7.25
N LYS A 732 11.01 -9.49 -7.88
CA LYS A 732 11.62 -10.69 -8.44
C LYS A 732 11.38 -10.74 -9.95
N LEU A 733 12.45 -10.93 -10.71
CA LEU A 733 12.38 -11.25 -12.13
C LEU A 733 12.24 -12.76 -12.24
N THR A 734 11.19 -13.22 -12.92
CA THR A 734 10.96 -14.65 -13.15
C THR A 734 10.82 -14.87 -14.65
N PRO A 735 11.54 -15.84 -15.24
CA PRO A 735 11.32 -16.24 -16.62
C PRO A 735 9.84 -16.54 -16.90
N VAL A 736 9.30 -16.05 -18.02
CA VAL A 736 7.89 -16.26 -18.34
C VAL A 736 7.56 -17.72 -18.63
N GLU A 737 8.55 -18.49 -19.08
CA GLU A 737 8.45 -19.94 -19.30
C GLU A 737 8.24 -20.69 -17.98
N ASP A 738 8.95 -20.30 -16.91
CA ASP A 738 8.78 -20.89 -15.57
C ASP A 738 7.38 -20.60 -14.99
N LEU A 739 6.83 -19.43 -15.30
CA LEU A 739 5.50 -19.03 -14.83
C LEU A 739 4.36 -19.77 -15.55
N LYS A 740 4.62 -20.43 -16.68
CA LYS A 740 3.63 -21.18 -17.45
C LYS A 740 2.94 -22.26 -16.63
N GLU A 741 3.69 -22.99 -15.80
CA GLU A 741 3.12 -24.05 -14.95
C GLU A 741 2.24 -23.51 -13.82
N SER A 742 2.47 -22.26 -13.41
CA SER A 742 1.70 -21.57 -12.38
C SER A 742 0.48 -20.82 -12.91
N ALA A 743 0.21 -20.90 -14.22
CA ALA A 743 -0.85 -20.17 -14.90
C ALA A 743 -2.00 -21.10 -15.30
N ASP A 744 -3.22 -20.72 -14.91
CA ASP A 744 -4.45 -21.26 -15.49
C ASP A 744 -4.80 -20.40 -16.71
N PHE A 745 -4.60 -20.94 -17.92
CA PHE A 745 -4.86 -20.23 -19.17
C PHE A 745 -6.34 -20.15 -19.53
N ASP A 746 -7.16 -21.10 -19.06
CA ASP A 746 -8.60 -21.15 -19.34
C ASP A 746 -9.32 -20.05 -18.57
N HIS A 747 -8.99 -19.91 -17.28
CA HIS A 747 -9.56 -18.89 -16.40
C HIS A 747 -8.71 -17.61 -16.34
N ARG A 748 -7.50 -17.64 -16.92
CA ARG A 748 -6.55 -16.52 -17.01
C ARG A 748 -6.18 -15.95 -15.64
N MET A 749 -5.70 -16.81 -14.76
CA MET A 749 -5.32 -16.46 -13.39
C MET A 749 -4.18 -17.35 -12.87
N PRO A 750 -3.52 -17.00 -11.76
CA PRO A 750 -2.55 -17.88 -11.12
C PRO A 750 -3.26 -19.08 -10.49
N VAL A 751 -2.61 -20.24 -10.51
CA VAL A 751 -3.10 -21.46 -9.82
C VAL A 751 -3.04 -21.29 -8.29
N PHE A 752 -2.04 -20.57 -7.80
CA PHE A 752 -1.85 -20.28 -6.38
C PHE A 752 -1.89 -18.77 -6.14
N GLN A 753 -2.64 -18.35 -5.11
CA GLN A 753 -2.86 -16.94 -4.78
C GLN A 753 -2.67 -16.71 -3.28
N ASN A 754 -1.64 -15.95 -2.93
CA ASN A 754 -1.29 -15.65 -1.53
C ASN A 754 -2.41 -14.93 -0.76
N TRP A 755 -3.18 -14.08 -1.44
CA TRP A 755 -4.21 -13.26 -0.83
C TRP A 755 -5.43 -14.04 -0.33
N LEU A 756 -5.62 -15.31 -0.72
CA LEU A 756 -6.73 -16.15 -0.26
C LEU A 756 -6.77 -16.32 1.26
N ARG A 757 -5.61 -16.25 1.94
CA ARG A 757 -5.53 -16.26 3.41
C ARG A 757 -6.26 -15.08 4.05
N LEU A 758 -6.31 -13.93 3.36
CA LEU A 758 -7.03 -12.74 3.81
C LEU A 758 -8.55 -12.93 3.78
N HIS A 759 -9.05 -13.86 2.97
CA HIS A 759 -10.47 -14.22 2.93
C HIS A 759 -10.94 -14.83 4.26
N GLN A 760 -10.11 -15.65 4.90
CA GLN A 760 -10.42 -16.21 6.23
C GLN A 760 -10.50 -15.12 7.30
N ILE A 761 -9.59 -14.14 7.25
CA ILE A 761 -9.59 -12.98 8.17
C ILE A 761 -10.86 -12.16 7.98
N LEU A 762 -11.30 -11.94 6.73
CA LEU A 762 -12.56 -11.25 6.44
C LEU A 762 -13.73 -11.92 7.16
N ARG A 763 -13.86 -13.25 7.04
CA ARG A 763 -14.95 -14.02 7.66
C ARG A 763 -14.97 -13.87 9.19
N ILE A 764 -13.82 -13.94 9.83
CA ILE A 764 -13.69 -13.75 11.29
C ILE A 764 -14.06 -12.34 11.68
N LEU A 765 -13.51 -11.33 11.01
CA LEU A 765 -13.85 -9.94 11.26
C LEU A 765 -15.32 -9.63 10.98
N ALA A 766 -16.04 -10.51 10.27
CA ALA A 766 -17.46 -10.40 10.03
C ALA A 766 -18.33 -11.34 10.90
N ARG A 767 -17.74 -12.04 11.89
CA ARG A 767 -18.44 -12.96 12.81
C ARG A 767 -19.04 -14.20 12.12
N HIS A 768 -18.42 -14.67 11.04
CA HIS A 768 -18.71 -15.99 10.51
C HIS A 768 -17.96 -17.05 11.32
N ASP A 769 -18.56 -18.23 11.47
CA ASP A 769 -17.92 -19.39 12.10
C ASP A 769 -16.72 -19.84 11.24
N CYS A 770 -15.52 -19.49 11.68
CA CYS A 770 -14.27 -19.88 11.04
C CYS A 770 -13.28 -20.35 12.11
N VAL A 771 -12.78 -21.58 11.97
CA VAL A 771 -11.73 -22.13 12.82
C VAL A 771 -10.38 -21.70 12.24
N ILE A 772 -9.68 -20.80 12.93
CA ILE A 772 -8.24 -20.62 12.70
C ILE A 772 -7.52 -21.70 13.50
N GLU A 773 -6.79 -22.59 12.84
CA GLU A 773 -5.71 -23.33 13.50
C GLU A 773 -4.73 -22.30 14.08
N ALA A 774 -4.47 -22.38 15.39
CA ALA A 774 -3.67 -21.46 16.20
C ALA A 774 -2.19 -21.47 15.78
N SER A 775 -1.93 -21.01 14.57
CA SER A 775 -0.63 -20.93 13.95
C SER A 775 -0.27 -19.46 13.83
N SER A 776 0.78 -19.05 14.53
CA SER A 776 1.50 -17.78 14.38
C SER A 776 1.99 -17.50 12.95
N LYS A 777 1.70 -18.40 11.98
CA LYS A 777 2.07 -18.33 10.56
C LYS A 777 0.95 -17.82 9.64
N LEU A 778 -0.14 -17.24 10.17
CA LEU A 778 -1.19 -16.67 9.31
C LEU A 778 -0.67 -15.50 8.46
N PHE A 779 0.29 -14.74 9.01
CA PHE A 779 0.98 -13.63 8.33
C PHE A 779 2.48 -13.88 8.09
N GLN A 780 3.03 -14.99 8.60
CA GLN A 780 4.42 -15.41 8.33
C GLN A 780 4.43 -16.55 7.30
N LEU A 781 5.23 -16.41 6.26
CA LEU A 781 5.48 -17.49 5.30
C LEU A 781 6.22 -18.64 6.00
N PRO A 782 6.10 -19.89 5.51
CA PRO A 782 7.04 -20.93 5.92
C PRO A 782 8.44 -20.45 5.60
N HIS A 783 9.30 -20.32 6.61
CA HIS A 783 10.73 -20.22 6.41
C HIS A 783 11.16 -21.45 5.58
N LEU A 784 11.56 -21.24 4.33
CA LEU A 784 12.59 -22.08 3.75
C LEU A 784 13.88 -21.64 4.45
N CYS A 785 14.25 -22.37 5.50
CA CYS A 785 15.61 -22.34 6.01
C CYS A 785 16.53 -22.75 4.87
N ASP A 786 17.22 -21.79 4.27
CA ASP A 786 18.57 -21.99 3.76
C ASP A 786 19.36 -20.73 4.11
N ASP A 787 20.01 -20.80 5.27
CA ASP A 787 21.07 -19.90 5.68
C ASP A 787 22.29 -20.11 4.76
N SER A 788 22.28 -19.49 3.59
CA SER A 788 23.51 -19.14 2.88
C SER A 788 23.18 -18.12 1.80
N PHE A 789 23.59 -16.87 1.99
CA PHE A 789 24.35 -16.07 1.02
C PHE A 789 24.60 -14.69 1.63
N ASN A 790 25.85 -14.49 2.07
CA ASN A 790 26.47 -13.19 2.31
C ASN A 790 26.55 -12.39 1.01
#